data_AF-A0A2V9YAE9-F1
#
_entry.id   AF-A0A2V9YAE9-F1
#
_cell.length_a   1.000
_cell.length_b   1.000
_cell.length_c   1.000
_cell.angle_alpha   90.00
_cell.angle_beta   90.00
_cell.angle_gamma   90.00
#
_symmetry.space_group_name_H-M   'P 1'
#
loop_
_entity.id
_entity.type
_entity.pdbx_description
1 polymer ?
#
loop_
_entity_poly.entity_id
_entity_poly.type
_entity_poly.pdbx_seq_one_letter_code
_entity_poly.pdbx_strand_id
1 'polypeptide(L)'
;MKPRTPYRFSFVSLSLPWATSKGVLNAESLSPNLIPPAVSQYHPSARCRRIMMTFTTRSMRRITWALLFCCGLSVAQSADSAQESLRLDRLVALAKLWAAVKYFHPYLAYRDDIDWDAALVKALPKVNAAKNGADYSAAVAAMLAELGDPATRVLSTPPPPTTTPVPGGQQSLFRMTSDGILVLTLTNYTDFQDFMGTTKKLAAAKAEIPKAHAIILDLRPATPPTEDEQGLLAYAIAQNRLEEMLTSTPLAVPGERRRMHIGYVPQDGSSSGDYSSGYYIRGAPSIKSAAGATDIPVVFVLNAHADVPMAALVLQASGKAAIVAEGEASDELVVTTQVVHLPDGVQAQIRLGELVYEDGTSGFAPNVSLKVSNLEGEQNPAFQKALELASKGKFDPPKRSPLMQKASPSRDKPYDDMQYPPAEYRVLAAIRLWAVIDYFFPYREFMGEDWDGVLRDFIPRLEQAKDALDYNLTISEMVTHFHDSHGFMRSPVLEAKFGNASLPIRVRRIEGLPVITGFTDSAAASAAGFEIGDVILKLDGEDAGHLIEQRLKYQAHSTPQSGLYYATERSLVRGAKDSTAKVTIRDIHDQVRELKATRKTEYNSKTQGDRDGDILRILPGNIGYADLDRLPASQVDEMFDKFKDCPAIIFDDRGYPQGTAWQIAPRLTDKSDVVAALFKRRDPMAPNLPNGELVNPQVMETFLQRIPHTDKSRYHGRTVMLIDERTMSQAEHTGLFFEAANGTKFVGNPTQGANGDVTNLSLPGGIYVHFSGQGVWHADGRQLQRLGLQPDVEAHPTLAGIRAGKDEVLDKAVQYVAQALKAQAKK
;
A
#
# COMPACT_ATOMS: atom_id res chain seq x y z
N MET A 1 -9.87 49.64 4.26
CA MET A 1 -10.99 50.10 5.12
C MET A 1 -12.31 49.81 4.40
N LYS A 2 -13.24 49.20 5.16
CA LYS A 2 -14.64 48.85 4.88
C LYS A 2 -14.98 47.83 3.76
N PRO A 3 -15.92 46.89 4.04
CA PRO A 3 -16.17 45.70 3.22
C PRO A 3 -17.43 45.82 2.36
N ARG A 4 -17.51 45.04 1.27
CA ARG A 4 -18.75 44.84 0.51
C ARG A 4 -19.31 43.44 0.76
N THR A 5 -20.62 43.43 0.96
CA THR A 5 -21.60 42.37 1.24
C THR A 5 -21.48 41.09 0.39
N PRO A 6 -21.92 39.92 0.93
CA PRO A 6 -21.96 38.65 0.22
C PRO A 6 -23.25 38.48 -0.60
N TYR A 7 -23.12 37.84 -1.76
CA TYR A 7 -24.23 37.43 -2.62
C TYR A 7 -24.92 36.16 -2.10
N ARG A 8 -26.25 36.20 -2.08
CA ARG A 8 -27.18 35.07 -1.86
C ARG A 8 -27.21 34.17 -3.10
N PHE A 9 -27.11 32.86 -2.92
CA PHE A 9 -27.57 31.88 -3.92
C PHE A 9 -28.88 31.24 -3.45
N SER A 10 -29.92 31.41 -4.25
CA SER A 10 -31.24 30.79 -4.08
C SER A 10 -31.23 29.39 -4.68
N PHE A 11 -31.66 28.40 -3.90
CA PHE A 11 -32.03 27.08 -4.39
C PHE A 11 -33.37 27.16 -5.12
N VAL A 12 -33.41 26.70 -6.38
CA VAL A 12 -34.65 26.45 -7.12
C VAL A 12 -34.85 24.95 -7.19
N SER A 13 -35.88 24.49 -6.48
CA SER A 13 -36.49 23.18 -6.60
C SER A 13 -37.36 23.12 -7.86
N LEU A 14 -37.20 22.09 -8.68
CA LEU A 14 -38.18 21.75 -9.71
C LEU A 14 -38.46 20.25 -9.66
N SER A 15 -39.73 19.97 -9.40
CA SER A 15 -40.34 18.66 -9.21
C SER A 15 -41.28 18.33 -10.37
N LEU A 16 -41.28 17.03 -10.75
CA LEU A 16 -42.35 16.23 -11.41
C LEU A 16 -42.56 16.41 -12.94
N PRO A 17 -43.23 15.47 -13.68
CA PRO A 17 -43.76 14.14 -13.32
C PRO A 17 -43.52 12.99 -14.35
N TRP A 18 -43.96 11.77 -13.98
CA TRP A 18 -44.23 10.60 -14.83
C TRP A 18 -45.19 10.87 -16.03
N ALA A 19 -44.98 10.20 -17.18
CA ALA A 19 -45.92 9.22 -17.79
C ALA A 19 -45.62 8.85 -19.28
N THR A 20 -45.66 7.53 -19.54
CA THR A 20 -46.23 6.79 -20.70
C THR A 20 -45.71 6.90 -22.15
N SER A 21 -45.15 5.75 -22.60
CA SER A 21 -45.59 4.90 -23.72
C SER A 21 -45.12 5.13 -25.18
N LYS A 22 -44.74 3.98 -25.79
CA LYS A 22 -44.83 3.54 -27.20
C LYS A 22 -43.95 4.24 -28.27
N GLY A 23 -42.94 3.51 -28.74
CA GLY A 23 -42.97 2.93 -30.09
C GLY A 23 -42.00 3.46 -31.16
N VAL A 24 -41.25 2.51 -31.74
CA VAL A 24 -41.06 2.29 -33.20
C VAL A 24 -39.89 3.00 -33.93
N LEU A 25 -38.94 2.13 -34.35
CA LEU A 25 -38.13 2.05 -35.60
C LEU A 25 -36.90 2.94 -35.89
N ASN A 26 -35.82 2.18 -36.14
CA ASN A 26 -34.81 2.27 -37.22
C ASN A 26 -33.73 3.37 -37.24
N ALA A 27 -32.46 2.92 -37.20
CA ALA A 27 -31.48 3.18 -38.25
C ALA A 27 -30.28 2.21 -38.18
N GLU A 28 -29.88 1.74 -39.37
CA GLU A 28 -28.65 1.03 -39.80
C GLU A 28 -27.36 1.80 -39.39
N SER A 29 -26.12 1.30 -39.38
CA SER A 29 -25.43 0.23 -40.13
C SER A 29 -24.02 -0.08 -39.54
N LEU A 30 -23.63 -1.38 -39.59
CA LEU A 30 -22.28 -1.99 -39.86
C LEU A 30 -21.10 -1.68 -38.92
N SER A 31 -20.19 -2.58 -38.48
CA SER A 31 -19.87 -4.03 -38.56
C SER A 31 -18.65 -4.26 -37.59
N PRO A 32 -18.36 -5.45 -37.01
CA PRO A 32 -17.74 -6.58 -37.74
C PRO A 32 -18.09 -8.02 -37.29
N ASN A 33 -17.89 -8.94 -38.26
CA ASN A 33 -17.63 -10.39 -38.24
C ASN A 33 -16.72 -10.86 -37.07
N LEU A 34 -16.72 -12.10 -36.53
CA LEU A 34 -16.99 -13.45 -37.05
C LEU A 34 -17.04 -14.47 -35.88
N ILE A 35 -18.15 -15.21 -35.68
CA ILE A 35 -18.21 -16.57 -35.08
C ILE A 35 -19.45 -17.27 -35.69
N PRO A 36 -19.35 -18.47 -36.32
CA PRO A 36 -20.53 -19.23 -36.74
C PRO A 36 -20.92 -20.35 -35.76
N PRO A 37 -22.22 -20.65 -35.59
CA PRO A 37 -22.71 -21.71 -34.71
C PRO A 37 -23.23 -22.98 -35.45
N ALA A 38 -23.36 -24.03 -34.65
CA ALA A 38 -24.36 -25.11 -34.64
C ALA A 38 -24.68 -25.90 -35.93
N VAL A 39 -24.42 -27.21 -35.85
CA VAL A 39 -24.78 -28.23 -36.84
C VAL A 39 -26.13 -28.86 -36.51
N SER A 40 -27.00 -28.90 -37.53
CA SER A 40 -28.26 -29.63 -37.61
C SER A 40 -28.07 -31.11 -37.98
N GLN A 41 -29.00 -31.93 -37.52
CA GLN A 41 -29.22 -33.34 -37.86
C GLN A 41 -29.32 -33.58 -39.38
N TYR A 42 -28.75 -34.69 -39.88
CA TYR A 42 -29.43 -35.75 -40.67
C TYR A 42 -28.48 -36.94 -40.97
N HIS A 43 -29.08 -38.12 -41.06
CA HIS A 43 -28.52 -39.47 -41.30
C HIS A 43 -27.50 -39.61 -42.46
N PRO A 44 -26.65 -40.67 -42.40
CA PRO A 44 -26.46 -41.48 -43.59
C PRO A 44 -26.62 -43.00 -43.38
N SER A 45 -26.85 -43.62 -44.53
CA SER A 45 -27.20 -45.00 -44.84
C SER A 45 -26.07 -46.04 -44.71
N ALA A 46 -26.53 -47.27 -44.44
CA ALA A 46 -25.90 -48.58 -44.55
C ALA A 46 -24.63 -48.77 -45.40
N ARG A 47 -23.59 -49.32 -44.78
CA ARG A 47 -22.91 -50.59 -45.17
C ARG A 47 -21.92 -51.00 -44.08
N CYS A 48 -22.32 -51.88 -43.17
CA CYS A 48 -21.38 -52.57 -42.27
C CYS A 48 -21.60 -54.08 -42.33
N ARG A 49 -20.55 -54.79 -42.71
CA ARG A 49 -20.43 -56.24 -42.55
C ARG A 49 -20.52 -56.56 -41.06
N ARG A 50 -21.37 -57.53 -40.71
CA ARG A 50 -21.39 -58.18 -39.40
C ARG A 50 -20.01 -58.81 -39.12
N ILE A 51 -19.28 -58.26 -38.15
CA ILE A 51 -18.36 -59.03 -37.32
C ILE A 51 -19.02 -59.10 -35.95
N MET A 52 -19.57 -60.27 -35.63
CA MET A 52 -20.12 -60.57 -34.31
C MET A 52 -18.92 -60.80 -33.37
N MET A 53 -18.40 -59.74 -32.76
CA MET A 53 -17.52 -59.89 -31.59
C MET A 53 -18.41 -60.08 -30.37
N THR A 54 -18.49 -61.32 -29.90
CA THR A 54 -18.98 -61.68 -28.59
C THR A 54 -18.04 -61.07 -27.53
N PHE A 55 -18.35 -59.86 -27.06
CA PHE A 55 -17.74 -59.35 -25.84
C PHE A 55 -18.27 -60.17 -24.66
N THR A 56 -17.41 -61.03 -24.12
CA THR A 56 -17.67 -61.72 -22.86
C THR A 56 -17.84 -60.67 -21.75
N THR A 57 -18.70 -60.95 -20.77
CA THR A 57 -19.00 -60.11 -19.59
C THR A 57 -17.75 -59.67 -18.80
N ARG A 58 -16.60 -60.32 -19.02
CA ARG A 58 -15.28 -59.95 -18.48
C ARG A 58 -14.66 -58.71 -19.14
N SER A 59 -14.86 -58.49 -20.43
CA SER A 59 -14.25 -57.36 -21.16
C SER A 59 -14.98 -56.03 -20.93
N MET A 60 -16.32 -56.06 -20.81
CA MET A 60 -17.08 -54.87 -20.36
C MET A 60 -16.70 -54.48 -18.93
N ARG A 61 -16.60 -55.44 -17.99
CA ARG A 61 -16.13 -55.16 -16.63
C ARG A 61 -14.77 -54.47 -16.61
N ARG A 62 -13.78 -54.95 -17.38
CA ARG A 62 -12.43 -54.34 -17.40
C ARG A 62 -12.42 -52.90 -17.94
N ILE A 63 -13.24 -52.59 -18.94
CA ILE A 63 -13.38 -51.22 -19.45
C ILE A 63 -14.12 -50.33 -18.45
N THR A 64 -15.16 -50.84 -17.76
CA THR A 64 -15.86 -50.11 -16.70
C THR A 64 -14.95 -49.87 -15.48
N TRP A 65 -14.13 -50.84 -15.09
CA TRP A 65 -13.14 -50.67 -14.02
C TRP A 65 -12.03 -49.68 -14.40
N ALA A 66 -11.56 -49.68 -15.65
CA ALA A 66 -10.59 -48.70 -16.13
C ALA A 66 -11.20 -47.27 -16.19
N LEU A 67 -12.45 -47.13 -16.65
CA LEU A 67 -13.16 -45.84 -16.64
C LEU A 67 -13.47 -45.35 -15.23
N LEU A 68 -13.87 -46.24 -14.30
CA LEU A 68 -14.07 -45.90 -12.89
C LEU A 68 -12.76 -45.53 -12.19
N PHE A 69 -11.64 -46.18 -12.55
CA PHE A 69 -10.32 -45.86 -12.02
C PHE A 69 -9.79 -44.54 -12.56
N CYS A 70 -9.94 -44.27 -13.87
CA CYS A 70 -9.60 -42.96 -14.45
C CYS A 70 -10.50 -41.83 -13.94
N CYS A 71 -11.83 -42.06 -13.80
CA CYS A 71 -12.72 -41.09 -13.16
C CYS A 71 -12.37 -40.88 -11.67
N GLY A 72 -12.00 -41.93 -10.95
CA GLY A 72 -11.55 -41.84 -9.55
C GLY A 72 -10.26 -41.04 -9.39
N LEU A 73 -9.29 -41.21 -10.30
CA LEU A 73 -8.05 -40.43 -10.34
C LEU A 73 -8.30 -38.95 -10.67
N SER A 74 -9.16 -38.65 -11.65
CA SER A 74 -9.53 -37.27 -11.99
C SER A 74 -10.27 -36.56 -10.87
N VAL A 75 -11.17 -37.27 -10.16
CA VAL A 75 -11.90 -36.71 -9.01
C VAL A 75 -10.96 -36.47 -7.83
N ALA A 76 -10.05 -37.40 -7.53
CA ALA A 76 -9.05 -37.23 -6.47
C ALA A 76 -8.12 -36.03 -6.75
N GLN A 77 -7.60 -35.91 -7.98
CA GLN A 77 -6.75 -34.78 -8.37
C GLN A 77 -7.49 -33.43 -8.33
N SER A 78 -8.78 -33.41 -8.65
CA SER A 78 -9.62 -32.21 -8.53
C SER A 78 -9.95 -31.82 -7.08
N ALA A 79 -10.04 -32.80 -6.18
CA ALA A 79 -10.28 -32.57 -4.76
C ALA A 79 -9.01 -32.03 -4.07
N ASP A 80 -7.85 -32.61 -4.38
CA ASP A 80 -6.55 -32.14 -3.87
C ASP A 80 -6.26 -30.70 -4.34
N SER A 81 -6.57 -30.36 -5.60
CA SER A 81 -6.38 -28.99 -6.10
C SER A 81 -7.35 -27.97 -5.47
N ALA A 82 -8.61 -28.36 -5.23
CA ALA A 82 -9.58 -27.52 -4.53
C ALA A 82 -9.18 -27.28 -3.07
N GLN A 83 -8.67 -28.31 -2.38
CA GLN A 83 -8.21 -28.21 -1.00
C GLN A 83 -6.97 -27.33 -0.89
N GLU A 84 -6.01 -27.46 -1.81
CA GLU A 84 -4.84 -26.59 -1.87
C GLU A 84 -5.22 -25.14 -2.17
N SER A 85 -6.15 -24.92 -3.11
CA SER A 85 -6.68 -23.59 -3.39
C SER A 85 -7.29 -22.94 -2.14
N LEU A 86 -8.11 -23.67 -1.40
CA LEU A 86 -8.72 -23.16 -0.16
C LEU A 86 -7.67 -22.89 0.93
N ARG A 87 -6.64 -23.73 1.06
CA ARG A 87 -5.51 -23.49 1.97
C ARG A 87 -4.82 -22.16 1.65
N LEU A 88 -4.53 -21.91 0.38
CA LEU A 88 -3.92 -20.67 -0.07
C LEU A 88 -4.84 -19.47 0.13
N ASP A 89 -6.16 -19.60 -0.10
CA ASP A 89 -7.14 -18.55 0.18
C ASP A 89 -7.12 -18.15 1.67
N ARG A 90 -7.07 -19.14 2.56
CA ARG A 90 -6.98 -18.91 4.01
C ARG A 90 -5.69 -18.20 4.41
N LEU A 91 -4.55 -18.56 3.81
CA LEU A 91 -3.27 -17.92 4.10
C LEU A 91 -3.20 -16.47 3.59
N VAL A 92 -3.69 -16.21 2.38
CA VAL A 92 -3.78 -14.84 1.83
C VAL A 92 -4.72 -13.98 2.68
N ALA A 93 -5.88 -14.51 3.09
CA ALA A 93 -6.80 -13.80 3.98
C ALA A 93 -6.18 -13.56 5.38
N LEU A 94 -5.45 -14.53 5.93
CA LEU A 94 -4.70 -14.37 7.17
C LEU A 94 -3.63 -13.28 7.04
N ALA A 95 -2.91 -13.23 5.92
CA ALA A 95 -1.90 -12.22 5.64
C ALA A 95 -2.48 -10.80 5.63
N LYS A 96 -3.64 -10.62 4.97
CA LYS A 96 -4.40 -9.36 4.94
C LYS A 96 -4.84 -8.92 6.33
N LEU A 97 -5.42 -9.83 7.11
CA LEU A 97 -5.83 -9.57 8.48
C LEU A 97 -4.62 -9.20 9.37
N TRP A 98 -3.54 -9.95 9.26
CA TRP A 98 -2.30 -9.68 9.99
C TRP A 98 -1.74 -8.29 9.66
N ALA A 99 -1.73 -7.90 8.38
CA ALA A 99 -1.26 -6.60 7.92
C ALA A 99 -2.16 -5.46 8.41
N ALA A 100 -3.49 -5.63 8.35
CA ALA A 100 -4.44 -4.66 8.87
C ALA A 100 -4.21 -4.40 10.36
N VAL A 101 -4.00 -5.45 11.15
CA VAL A 101 -3.66 -5.31 12.57
C VAL A 101 -2.28 -4.65 12.75
N LYS A 102 -1.25 -5.11 12.03
CA LYS A 102 0.14 -4.61 12.13
C LYS A 102 0.23 -3.08 11.98
N TYR A 103 -0.50 -2.52 11.03
CA TYR A 103 -0.41 -1.10 10.71
C TYR A 103 -1.49 -0.24 11.39
N PHE A 104 -2.68 -0.77 11.68
CA PHE A 104 -3.78 0.07 12.17
C PHE A 104 -4.22 -0.21 13.60
N HIS A 105 -3.85 -1.35 14.19
CA HIS A 105 -4.21 -1.62 15.58
C HIS A 105 -3.40 -0.72 16.53
N PRO A 106 -4.06 0.07 17.41
CA PRO A 106 -3.39 1.08 18.22
C PRO A 106 -2.37 0.50 19.20
N TYR A 107 -2.62 -0.68 19.76
CA TYR A 107 -1.72 -1.30 20.75
C TYR A 107 -0.31 -1.53 20.18
N LEU A 108 -0.19 -1.86 18.90
CA LEU A 108 1.12 -2.16 18.29
C LEU A 108 2.02 -0.92 18.11
N ALA A 109 1.51 0.29 18.37
CA ALA A 109 2.33 1.51 18.35
C ALA A 109 3.09 1.76 19.66
N TYR A 110 2.64 1.21 20.79
CA TYR A 110 3.24 1.48 22.10
C TYR A 110 3.46 0.26 23.00
N ARG A 111 2.85 -0.90 22.71
CA ARG A 111 3.04 -2.15 23.45
C ARG A 111 4.17 -2.98 22.83
N ASP A 112 5.37 -2.82 23.39
CA ASP A 112 6.55 -3.60 22.96
C ASP A 112 6.53 -5.05 23.49
N ASP A 113 5.59 -5.40 24.36
CA ASP A 113 5.38 -6.75 24.88
C ASP A 113 4.66 -7.68 23.89
N ILE A 114 4.07 -7.14 22.81
CA ILE A 114 3.37 -7.90 21.79
C ILE A 114 4.32 -8.22 20.62
N ASP A 115 4.65 -9.50 20.45
CA ASP A 115 5.36 -9.97 19.26
C ASP A 115 4.37 -10.40 18.17
N TRP A 116 3.96 -9.43 17.34
CA TRP A 116 2.95 -9.65 16.31
C TRP A 116 3.43 -10.55 15.15
N ASP A 117 4.73 -10.59 14.88
CA ASP A 117 5.30 -11.54 13.91
C ASP A 117 5.21 -12.97 14.45
N ALA A 118 5.56 -13.17 15.72
CA ALA A 118 5.48 -14.48 16.37
C ALA A 118 4.04 -15.01 16.42
N ALA A 119 3.05 -14.14 16.61
CA ALA A 119 1.63 -14.51 16.55
C ALA A 119 1.25 -15.15 15.20
N LEU A 120 1.69 -14.53 14.08
CA LEU A 120 1.48 -15.08 12.74
C LEU A 120 2.23 -16.39 12.54
N VAL A 121 3.51 -16.44 12.91
CA VAL A 121 4.34 -17.66 12.81
C VAL A 121 3.71 -18.83 13.55
N LYS A 122 3.13 -18.63 14.73
CA LYS A 122 2.39 -19.66 15.48
C LYS A 122 1.08 -20.08 14.79
N ALA A 123 0.45 -19.18 14.03
CA ALA A 123 -0.84 -19.41 13.38
C ALA A 123 -0.69 -20.18 12.05
N LEU A 124 0.38 -19.93 11.29
CA LEU A 124 0.62 -20.53 9.97
C LEU A 124 0.48 -22.07 9.95
N PRO A 125 1.11 -22.85 10.85
CA PRO A 125 0.94 -24.31 10.86
C PRO A 125 -0.50 -24.75 11.13
N LYS A 126 -1.24 -24.01 11.96
CA LYS A 126 -2.64 -24.32 12.29
C LYS A 126 -3.57 -24.05 11.10
N VAL A 127 -3.33 -22.96 10.37
CA VAL A 127 -4.09 -22.66 9.14
C VAL A 127 -3.77 -23.68 8.05
N ASN A 128 -2.51 -24.09 7.91
CA ASN A 128 -2.12 -25.16 6.98
C ASN A 128 -2.76 -26.51 7.32
N ALA A 129 -2.93 -26.82 8.60
CA ALA A 129 -3.57 -28.05 9.06
C ALA A 129 -5.11 -28.00 9.11
N ALA A 130 -5.73 -26.83 8.87
CA ALA A 130 -7.16 -26.64 9.03
C ALA A 130 -7.96 -27.45 8.00
N LYS A 131 -8.89 -28.29 8.47
CA LYS A 131 -9.69 -29.16 7.60
C LYS A 131 -11.04 -28.55 7.25
N ASN A 132 -11.47 -27.55 8.02
CA ASN A 132 -12.78 -26.91 7.92
C ASN A 132 -12.71 -25.49 8.49
N GLY A 133 -13.81 -24.74 8.38
CA GLY A 133 -13.91 -23.37 8.89
C GLY A 133 -13.75 -23.25 10.41
N ALA A 134 -14.05 -24.29 11.20
CA ALA A 134 -13.87 -24.26 12.65
C ALA A 134 -12.39 -24.33 13.04
N ASP A 135 -11.61 -25.21 12.38
CA ASP A 135 -10.15 -25.27 12.58
C ASP A 135 -9.48 -23.94 12.16
N TYR A 136 -9.93 -23.37 11.03
CA TYR A 136 -9.43 -22.08 10.55
C TYR A 136 -9.79 -20.93 11.50
N SER A 137 -11.04 -20.85 11.93
CA SER A 137 -11.54 -19.90 12.93
C SER A 137 -10.74 -19.98 14.24
N ALA A 138 -10.47 -21.18 14.74
CA ALA A 138 -9.66 -21.39 15.95
C ALA A 138 -8.21 -20.92 15.78
N ALA A 139 -7.61 -21.13 14.60
CA ALA A 139 -6.27 -20.63 14.29
C ALA A 139 -6.21 -19.10 14.27
N VAL A 140 -7.18 -18.44 13.61
CA VAL A 140 -7.29 -16.98 13.56
C VAL A 140 -7.54 -16.41 14.96
N ALA A 141 -8.47 -17.01 15.73
CA ALA A 141 -8.77 -16.59 17.09
C ALA A 141 -7.54 -16.66 18.01
N ALA A 142 -6.74 -17.73 17.90
CA ALA A 142 -5.51 -17.86 18.66
C ALA A 142 -4.47 -16.79 18.30
N MET A 143 -4.38 -16.38 17.03
CA MET A 143 -3.49 -15.29 16.61
C MET A 143 -3.93 -13.95 17.20
N LEU A 144 -5.22 -13.60 17.05
CA LEU A 144 -5.76 -12.33 17.56
C LEU A 144 -5.68 -12.24 19.10
N ALA A 145 -5.83 -13.36 19.81
CA ALA A 145 -5.74 -13.41 21.26
C ALA A 145 -4.38 -12.94 21.81
N GLU A 146 -3.28 -13.05 21.04
CA GLU A 146 -1.96 -12.56 21.45
C GLU A 146 -1.91 -11.03 21.63
N LEU A 147 -2.87 -10.27 21.09
CA LEU A 147 -3.00 -8.83 21.33
C LEU A 147 -3.45 -8.52 22.77
N GLY A 148 -4.16 -9.45 23.41
CA GLY A 148 -4.85 -9.20 24.68
C GLY A 148 -5.89 -8.07 24.59
N ASP A 149 -6.51 -7.90 23.42
CA ASP A 149 -7.58 -6.92 23.19
C ASP A 149 -8.92 -7.63 23.04
N PRO A 150 -9.90 -7.43 23.96
CA PRO A 150 -11.21 -8.04 23.82
C PRO A 150 -11.94 -7.56 22.55
N ALA A 151 -11.72 -6.32 22.09
CA ALA A 151 -12.38 -5.77 20.92
C ALA A 151 -11.87 -6.36 19.59
N THR A 152 -10.73 -7.05 19.60
CA THR A 152 -10.12 -7.69 18.43
C THR A 152 -10.20 -9.21 18.56
N ARG A 153 -11.17 -9.82 17.89
CA ARG A 153 -11.54 -11.24 18.07
C ARG A 153 -12.22 -11.84 16.84
N VAL A 154 -12.27 -13.16 16.77
CA VAL A 154 -13.18 -13.83 15.84
C VAL A 154 -14.60 -13.76 16.38
N LEU A 155 -15.54 -13.35 15.54
CA LEU A 155 -16.97 -13.31 15.87
C LEU A 155 -17.56 -14.72 15.78
N SER A 156 -18.38 -15.07 16.76
CA SER A 156 -19.18 -16.29 16.67
C SER A 156 -20.20 -16.13 15.55
N THR A 157 -20.36 -17.16 14.71
CA THR A 157 -21.41 -17.16 13.69
C THR A 157 -22.76 -16.97 14.38
N PRO A 158 -23.55 -15.95 14.02
CA PRO A 158 -24.87 -15.79 14.61
C PRO A 158 -25.69 -17.06 14.33
N PRO A 159 -26.47 -17.59 15.30
CA PRO A 159 -27.49 -18.55 14.93
C PRO A 159 -28.38 -17.93 13.85
N PRO A 160 -28.88 -18.72 12.87
CA PRO A 160 -29.81 -18.18 11.88
C PRO A 160 -30.95 -17.49 12.62
N PRO A 161 -31.42 -16.32 12.16
CA PRO A 161 -32.49 -15.61 12.84
C PRO A 161 -33.67 -16.56 12.94
N THR A 162 -34.00 -16.98 14.16
CA THR A 162 -35.30 -17.58 14.44
C THR A 162 -36.30 -16.47 14.20
N THR A 163 -36.81 -16.41 12.97
CA THR A 163 -37.91 -15.53 12.56
C THR A 163 -39.18 -15.98 13.26
N THR A 164 -39.28 -15.64 14.54
CA THR A 164 -40.55 -15.47 15.21
C THR A 164 -40.61 -13.98 15.53
N PRO A 165 -41.36 -13.19 14.76
CA PRO A 165 -41.70 -11.85 15.19
C PRO A 165 -42.41 -12.02 16.53
N VAL A 166 -41.78 -11.61 17.62
CA VAL A 166 -42.52 -11.39 18.86
C VAL A 166 -43.47 -10.25 18.52
N PRO A 167 -44.80 -10.45 18.60
CA PRO A 167 -45.75 -9.38 18.35
C PRO A 167 -45.38 -8.21 19.26
N GLY A 168 -45.12 -7.05 18.67
CA GLY A 168 -44.88 -5.81 19.39
C GLY A 168 -46.06 -5.52 20.31
N GLY A 169 -45.97 -5.97 21.56
CA GLY A 169 -46.81 -5.48 22.62
C GLY A 169 -46.54 -3.98 22.73
N GLN A 170 -47.59 -3.18 22.83
CA GLN A 170 -47.50 -1.77 23.19
C GLN A 170 -46.92 -1.62 24.61
N GLN A 171 -45.63 -1.87 24.80
CA GLN A 171 -44.93 -1.40 25.97
C GLN A 171 -44.66 0.10 25.77
N SER A 172 -45.08 0.89 26.74
CA SER A 172 -44.73 2.31 26.79
C SER A 172 -43.21 2.44 26.85
N LEU A 173 -42.63 3.23 25.95
CA LEU A 173 -41.18 3.47 25.87
C LEU A 173 -40.61 4.09 27.16
N PHE A 174 -41.48 4.72 27.96
CA PHE A 174 -41.12 5.28 29.26
C PHE A 174 -42.24 5.10 30.30
N ARG A 175 -41.89 5.18 31.58
CA ARG A 175 -42.81 5.24 32.73
C ARG A 175 -42.20 6.01 33.89
N MET A 176 -43.03 6.56 34.77
CA MET A 176 -42.60 7.13 36.05
C MET A 176 -42.76 6.09 37.17
N THR A 177 -41.75 5.92 38.01
CA THR A 177 -41.88 5.11 39.24
C THR A 177 -42.71 5.84 40.30
N SER A 178 -43.16 5.13 41.35
CA SER A 178 -43.82 5.75 42.51
C SER A 178 -42.98 6.84 43.16
N ASP A 179 -41.65 6.71 43.04
CA ASP A 179 -40.69 7.57 43.71
C ASP A 179 -40.33 8.79 42.83
N GLY A 180 -40.81 8.87 41.58
CA GLY A 180 -40.53 10.00 40.68
C GLY A 180 -39.26 9.83 39.85
N ILE A 181 -38.86 8.58 39.58
CA ILE A 181 -37.78 8.23 38.65
C ILE A 181 -38.38 7.92 37.28
N LEU A 182 -37.89 8.58 36.24
CA LEU A 182 -38.31 8.32 34.87
C LEU A 182 -37.48 7.17 34.28
N VAL A 183 -38.13 6.08 33.91
CA VAL A 183 -37.50 4.91 33.30
C VAL A 183 -37.81 4.92 31.80
N LEU A 184 -36.78 4.93 30.96
CA LEU A 184 -36.86 4.71 29.51
C LEU A 184 -36.33 3.31 29.20
N THR A 185 -37.14 2.49 28.54
CA THR A 185 -36.75 1.14 28.12
C THR A 185 -36.52 1.14 26.62
N LEU A 186 -35.24 1.14 26.22
CA LEU A 186 -34.76 1.30 24.86
C LEU A 186 -34.03 0.03 24.41
N THR A 187 -34.70 -1.11 24.51
CA THR A 187 -34.09 -2.44 24.38
C THR A 187 -34.39 -3.13 23.05
N ASN A 188 -35.39 -2.68 22.28
CA ASN A 188 -35.71 -3.23 20.96
C ASN A 188 -35.24 -2.29 19.85
N TYR A 189 -34.08 -2.56 19.25
CA TYR A 189 -33.46 -1.61 18.32
C TYR A 189 -34.18 -1.50 16.97
N THR A 190 -34.97 -2.50 16.59
CA THR A 190 -35.84 -2.44 15.41
C THR A 190 -36.88 -1.32 15.51
N ASP A 191 -37.30 -0.93 16.72
CA ASP A 191 -38.24 0.17 16.92
C ASP A 191 -37.69 1.50 16.36
N PHE A 192 -36.36 1.67 16.33
CA PHE A 192 -35.70 2.87 15.86
C PHE A 192 -35.64 3.01 14.34
N GLN A 193 -35.99 1.95 13.59
CA GLN A 193 -36.18 2.03 12.14
C GLN A 193 -37.41 2.87 11.76
N ASP A 194 -38.45 2.89 12.61
CA ASP A 194 -39.55 3.86 12.49
C ASP A 194 -39.10 5.22 13.01
N PHE A 195 -38.42 5.98 12.17
CA PHE A 195 -37.87 7.29 12.52
C PHE A 195 -38.94 8.26 13.07
N MET A 196 -40.12 8.29 12.45
CA MET A 196 -41.19 9.21 12.82
C MET A 196 -41.87 8.80 14.14
N GLY A 197 -42.18 7.52 14.29
CA GLY A 197 -42.75 7.00 15.54
C GLY A 197 -41.79 7.12 16.70
N THR A 198 -40.50 6.82 16.47
CA THR A 198 -39.41 7.01 17.45
C THR A 198 -39.32 8.46 17.89
N THR A 199 -39.30 9.41 16.93
CA THR A 199 -39.26 10.84 17.23
C THR A 199 -40.43 11.27 18.12
N LYS A 200 -41.65 10.81 17.81
CA LYS A 200 -42.84 11.12 18.62
C LYS A 200 -42.76 10.52 20.03
N LYS A 201 -42.32 9.27 20.16
CA LYS A 201 -42.18 8.58 21.46
C LYS A 201 -41.09 9.22 22.32
N LEU A 202 -39.93 9.53 21.75
CA LEU A 202 -38.83 10.20 22.46
C LEU A 202 -39.18 11.65 22.82
N ALA A 203 -39.92 12.37 22.00
CA ALA A 203 -40.44 13.70 22.35
C ALA A 203 -41.40 13.64 23.56
N ALA A 204 -42.26 12.61 23.63
CA ALA A 204 -43.13 12.39 24.78
C ALA A 204 -42.33 12.04 26.04
N ALA A 205 -41.32 11.17 25.95
CA ALA A 205 -40.42 10.86 27.07
C ALA A 205 -39.67 12.12 27.55
N LYS A 206 -39.17 12.93 26.60
CA LYS A 206 -38.45 14.18 26.87
C LYS A 206 -39.32 15.20 27.64
N ALA A 207 -40.63 15.24 27.40
CA ALA A 207 -41.56 16.12 28.11
C ALA A 207 -41.78 15.73 29.58
N GLU A 208 -41.47 14.48 29.96
CA GLU A 208 -41.57 14.01 31.35
C GLU A 208 -40.29 14.28 32.17
N ILE A 209 -39.15 14.55 31.51
CA ILE A 209 -37.86 14.80 32.17
C ILE A 209 -37.95 15.87 33.28
N PRO A 210 -38.59 17.05 33.07
CA PRO A 210 -38.66 18.08 34.11
C PRO A 210 -39.45 17.68 35.37
N LYS A 211 -40.24 16.59 35.30
CA LYS A 211 -41.03 16.08 36.43
C LYS A 211 -40.29 15.01 37.24
N ALA A 212 -39.22 14.46 36.67
CA ALA A 212 -38.43 13.41 37.28
C ALA A 212 -37.34 14.00 38.19
N HIS A 213 -37.00 13.31 39.27
CA HIS A 213 -35.83 13.67 40.06
C HIS A 213 -34.58 12.87 39.66
N ALA A 214 -34.74 11.78 38.90
CA ALA A 214 -33.69 10.96 38.31
C ALA A 214 -34.21 10.20 37.08
N ILE A 215 -33.30 9.72 36.22
CA ILE A 215 -33.64 8.99 35.00
C ILE A 215 -32.88 7.66 34.95
N ILE A 216 -33.55 6.59 34.50
CA ILE A 216 -32.92 5.32 34.14
C ILE A 216 -33.13 5.09 32.64
N LEU A 217 -32.05 4.85 31.89
CA LEU A 217 -32.10 4.38 30.51
C LEU A 217 -31.66 2.93 30.48
N ASP A 218 -32.60 2.01 30.27
CA ASP A 218 -32.31 0.60 30.09
C ASP A 218 -32.04 0.33 28.61
N LEU A 219 -30.78 0.06 28.28
CA LEU A 219 -30.27 -0.09 26.92
C LEU A 219 -29.87 -1.54 26.60
N ARG A 220 -30.35 -2.52 27.37
CA ARG A 220 -29.99 -3.94 27.24
C ARG A 220 -30.83 -4.66 26.19
N PRO A 221 -30.39 -4.80 24.93
CA PRO A 221 -31.14 -5.61 23.98
C PRO A 221 -31.08 -7.09 24.39
N ALA A 222 -32.17 -7.81 24.11
CA ALA A 222 -32.27 -9.23 24.44
C ALA A 222 -31.35 -10.11 23.59
N THR A 223 -31.01 -9.65 22.38
CA THR A 223 -30.12 -10.34 21.43
C THR A 223 -29.05 -9.38 20.92
N PRO A 224 -27.89 -9.89 20.44
CA PRO A 224 -26.91 -9.07 19.74
C PRO A 224 -27.57 -8.34 18.56
N PRO A 225 -27.35 -7.02 18.40
CA PRO A 225 -27.88 -6.29 17.26
C PRO A 225 -27.21 -6.75 15.96
N THR A 226 -28.02 -6.86 14.91
CA THR A 226 -27.55 -7.03 13.53
C THR A 226 -26.76 -5.81 13.04
N GLU A 227 -26.03 -5.96 11.94
CA GLU A 227 -25.27 -4.86 11.33
C GLU A 227 -26.15 -3.64 11.00
N ASP A 228 -27.39 -3.88 10.55
CA ASP A 228 -28.38 -2.83 10.25
C ASP A 228 -28.98 -2.17 11.51
N GLU A 229 -28.88 -2.81 12.67
CA GLU A 229 -29.39 -2.31 13.94
C GLU A 229 -28.35 -1.55 14.77
N GLN A 230 -27.06 -1.83 14.55
CA GLN A 230 -25.96 -1.17 15.26
C GLN A 230 -25.95 0.34 14.98
N GLY A 231 -25.84 1.14 16.05
CA GLY A 231 -25.82 2.60 15.98
C GLY A 231 -27.20 3.26 15.84
N LEU A 232 -28.29 2.51 15.63
CA LEU A 232 -29.63 3.08 15.50
C LEU A 232 -30.10 3.78 16.79
N LEU A 233 -29.80 3.21 17.96
CA LEU A 233 -30.16 3.79 19.24
C LEU A 233 -29.37 5.08 19.49
N ALA A 234 -28.05 5.04 19.31
CA ALA A 234 -27.19 6.21 19.45
C ALA A 234 -27.63 7.33 18.50
N TYR A 235 -27.97 7.00 17.25
CA TYR A 235 -28.52 7.93 16.27
C TYR A 235 -29.88 8.50 16.71
N ALA A 236 -30.80 7.66 17.18
CA ALA A 236 -32.12 8.09 17.63
C ALA A 236 -32.04 9.06 18.82
N ILE A 237 -31.17 8.79 19.80
CA ILE A 237 -30.90 9.69 20.93
C ILE A 237 -30.37 11.03 20.43
N ALA A 238 -29.34 11.02 19.58
CA ALA A 238 -28.69 12.22 19.08
C ALA A 238 -29.61 13.09 18.21
N GLN A 239 -30.36 12.50 17.29
CA GLN A 239 -31.31 13.25 16.43
C GLN A 239 -32.43 13.90 17.23
N ASN A 240 -32.88 13.25 18.30
CA ASN A 240 -33.94 13.76 19.17
C ASN A 240 -33.43 14.69 20.28
N ARG A 241 -32.10 14.85 20.38
CA ARG A 241 -31.43 15.73 21.34
C ARG A 241 -31.90 15.42 22.76
N LEU A 242 -31.98 14.14 23.10
CA LEU A 242 -32.41 13.71 24.43
C LEU A 242 -31.35 14.10 25.46
N GLU A 243 -30.08 13.90 25.10
CA GLU A 243 -28.91 14.22 25.89
C GLU A 243 -28.76 15.71 26.22
N GLU A 244 -29.30 16.61 25.39
CA GLU A 244 -29.26 18.06 25.64
C GLU A 244 -30.08 18.47 26.87
N MET A 245 -31.04 17.64 27.32
CA MET A 245 -31.85 17.89 28.52
C MET A 245 -31.23 17.33 29.80
N LEU A 246 -30.20 16.49 29.70
CA LEU A 246 -29.63 15.75 30.81
C LEU A 246 -28.53 16.53 31.56
N THR A 247 -28.15 17.69 31.05
CA THR A 247 -27.09 18.54 31.63
C THR A 247 -27.39 20.02 31.42
N SER A 248 -27.12 20.82 32.44
CA SER A 248 -27.17 22.29 32.42
C SER A 248 -25.90 22.94 31.84
N THR A 249 -24.82 22.18 31.68
CA THR A 249 -23.55 22.64 31.13
C THR A 249 -23.20 21.88 29.85
N PRO A 250 -22.60 22.55 28.85
CA PRO A 250 -22.02 21.85 27.71
C PRO A 250 -20.97 20.83 28.14
N LEU A 251 -20.93 19.69 27.47
CA LEU A 251 -19.99 18.60 27.77
C LEU A 251 -19.28 18.15 26.51
N ALA A 252 -17.95 18.09 26.56
CA ALA A 252 -17.13 17.65 25.44
C ALA A 252 -17.15 16.12 25.33
N VAL A 253 -17.69 15.62 24.23
CA VAL A 253 -17.76 14.19 23.96
C VAL A 253 -16.34 13.66 23.68
N PRO A 254 -15.97 12.47 24.17
CA PRO A 254 -14.69 11.86 23.85
C PRO A 254 -14.50 11.77 22.34
N GLY A 255 -13.32 12.19 21.88
CA GLY A 255 -12.87 11.90 20.52
C GLY A 255 -12.35 10.48 20.41
N GLU A 256 -11.79 10.18 19.25
CA GLU A 256 -11.12 8.91 18.99
C GLU A 256 -9.75 9.18 18.38
N ARG A 257 -8.71 8.52 18.88
CA ARG A 257 -7.41 8.47 18.20
C ARG A 257 -7.30 7.20 17.38
N ARG A 258 -6.71 7.31 16.20
CA ARG A 258 -6.40 6.19 15.31
C ARG A 258 -4.99 6.32 14.77
N ARG A 259 -4.41 5.21 14.33
CA ARG A 259 -3.07 5.19 13.74
C ARG A 259 -3.09 5.81 12.34
N MET A 260 -2.06 6.59 12.04
CA MET A 260 -1.74 7.05 10.70
C MET A 260 -0.26 6.86 10.40
N HIS A 261 0.04 6.79 9.12
CA HIS A 261 1.38 6.70 8.59
C HIS A 261 1.61 7.79 7.56
N ILE A 262 2.85 8.28 7.52
CA ILE A 262 3.35 9.21 6.53
C ILE A 262 4.48 8.50 5.79
N GLY A 263 4.15 7.83 4.68
CA GLY A 263 5.01 6.83 4.05
C GLY A 263 5.43 5.67 4.97
N TYR A 264 6.42 4.89 4.53
CA TYR A 264 6.96 3.76 5.29
C TYR A 264 8.30 4.10 5.93
N VAL A 265 8.34 4.01 7.26
CA VAL A 265 9.55 4.29 8.06
C VAL A 265 10.64 3.25 7.73
N PRO A 266 11.88 3.68 7.36
CA PRO A 266 12.95 2.77 6.98
C PRO A 266 13.41 1.89 8.14
N GLN A 267 13.67 0.61 7.87
CA GLN A 267 14.06 -0.36 8.90
C GLN A 267 15.56 -0.35 9.19
N ASP A 268 16.42 -0.01 8.23
CA ASP A 268 17.86 0.17 8.45
C ASP A 268 18.25 1.62 8.86
N GLY A 269 17.28 2.54 8.90
CA GLY A 269 17.48 3.96 9.25
C GLY A 269 17.90 4.88 8.11
N SER A 270 18.08 4.36 6.89
CA SER A 270 18.38 5.15 5.70
C SER A 270 17.10 5.49 4.94
N SER A 271 16.82 6.78 4.75
CA SER A 271 15.81 7.24 3.79
C SER A 271 16.08 8.66 3.33
N SER A 272 15.50 9.02 2.19
CA SER A 272 15.46 10.39 1.66
C SER A 272 14.09 11.05 1.79
N GLY A 273 13.07 10.35 2.31
CA GLY A 273 11.76 10.90 2.63
C GLY A 273 11.56 10.91 4.15
N ASP A 274 11.10 12.04 4.71
CA ASP A 274 10.85 12.21 6.15
C ASP A 274 9.63 11.38 6.62
N TYR A 275 9.74 10.06 6.56
CA TYR A 275 8.67 9.11 6.86
C TYR A 275 8.45 8.96 8.36
N SER A 276 7.19 8.87 8.77
CA SER A 276 6.83 8.76 10.19
C SER A 276 5.54 7.98 10.41
N SER A 277 5.26 7.64 11.67
CA SER A 277 3.99 7.06 12.09
C SER A 277 3.51 7.82 13.32
N GLY A 278 2.20 7.99 13.43
CA GLY A 278 1.59 8.86 14.41
C GLY A 278 0.16 8.47 14.74
N TYR A 279 -0.47 9.32 15.55
CA TYR A 279 -1.91 9.30 15.76
C TYR A 279 -2.52 10.54 15.14
N TYR A 280 -3.72 10.39 14.58
CA TYR A 280 -4.64 11.51 14.40
C TYR A 280 -5.80 11.37 15.37
N ILE A 281 -6.34 12.49 15.81
CA ILE A 281 -7.49 12.54 16.72
C ILE A 281 -8.69 13.08 15.94
N ARG A 282 -9.72 12.25 15.83
CA ARG A 282 -11.04 12.64 15.36
C ARG A 282 -11.85 13.13 16.55
N GLY A 283 -12.02 14.44 16.65
CA GLY A 283 -12.87 15.04 17.68
C GLY A 283 -14.35 14.70 17.50
N ALA A 284 -15.12 14.75 18.59
CA ALA A 284 -16.57 14.60 18.58
C ALA A 284 -17.25 15.93 18.93
N PRO A 285 -18.46 16.21 18.41
CA PRO A 285 -19.20 17.42 18.77
C PRO A 285 -19.58 17.41 20.25
N SER A 286 -19.47 18.54 20.94
CA SER A 286 -19.92 18.68 22.32
C SER A 286 -21.45 18.56 22.44
N ILE A 287 -21.92 17.95 23.52
CA ILE A 287 -23.34 18.00 23.91
C ILE A 287 -23.65 19.42 24.37
N LYS A 288 -24.69 20.02 23.78
CA LYS A 288 -25.19 21.33 24.17
C LYS A 288 -26.23 21.19 25.27
N SER A 289 -26.39 22.21 26.10
CA SER A 289 -27.50 22.27 27.06
C SER A 289 -28.70 22.94 26.40
N ALA A 290 -29.87 22.30 26.48
CA ALA A 290 -31.13 22.88 26.04
C ALA A 290 -31.68 23.89 27.06
N ALA A 291 -32.53 24.81 26.60
CA ALA A 291 -33.18 25.76 27.50
C ALA A 291 -34.05 25.01 28.54
N GLY A 292 -33.81 25.27 29.83
CA GLY A 292 -34.51 24.60 30.93
C GLY A 292 -33.95 23.23 31.33
N ALA A 293 -32.82 22.80 30.77
CA ALA A 293 -32.13 21.59 31.20
C ALA A 293 -31.51 21.76 32.60
N THR A 294 -31.54 20.69 33.39
CA THR A 294 -30.93 20.60 34.72
C THR A 294 -29.99 19.42 34.80
N ASP A 295 -29.08 19.42 35.78
CA ASP A 295 -28.22 18.27 36.07
C ASP A 295 -29.03 17.19 36.82
N ILE A 296 -29.91 16.50 36.08
CA ILE A 296 -30.70 15.40 36.60
C ILE A 296 -29.82 14.14 36.69
N PRO A 297 -29.80 13.42 37.82
CA PRO A 297 -29.09 12.14 37.91
C PRO A 297 -29.56 11.13 36.87
N VAL A 298 -28.64 10.57 36.10
CA VAL A 298 -28.95 9.56 35.06
C VAL A 298 -28.25 8.24 35.37
N VAL A 299 -28.95 7.12 35.19
CA VAL A 299 -28.34 5.78 35.24
C VAL A 299 -28.59 5.04 33.95
N PHE A 300 -27.52 4.66 33.25
CA PHE A 300 -27.58 3.79 32.07
C PHE A 300 -27.42 2.33 32.51
N VAL A 301 -28.27 1.45 32.00
CA VAL A 301 -28.16 0.00 32.23
C VAL A 301 -27.78 -0.68 30.92
N LEU A 302 -26.65 -1.39 30.93
CA LEU A 302 -26.03 -1.98 29.74
C LEU A 302 -25.84 -3.49 29.89
N ASN A 303 -25.69 -4.19 28.78
CA ASN A 303 -25.18 -5.56 28.69
C ASN A 303 -24.13 -5.61 27.58
N ALA A 304 -23.57 -6.79 27.30
CA ALA A 304 -22.55 -7.00 26.26
C ALA A 304 -23.02 -6.74 24.81
N HIS A 305 -24.29 -6.37 24.60
CA HIS A 305 -24.91 -6.14 23.30
C HIS A 305 -25.39 -4.70 23.12
N ALA A 306 -25.24 -3.86 24.14
CA ALA A 306 -25.76 -2.51 24.12
C ALA A 306 -25.02 -1.62 23.11
N ASP A 307 -25.78 -0.89 22.30
CA ASP A 307 -25.33 0.29 21.58
C ASP A 307 -25.24 1.45 22.58
N VAL A 308 -24.01 1.86 22.94
CA VAL A 308 -23.76 2.82 24.01
C VAL A 308 -23.61 4.22 23.42
N PRO A 309 -24.56 5.15 23.68
CA PRO A 309 -24.44 6.51 23.17
C PRO A 309 -23.22 7.20 23.79
N MET A 310 -22.47 7.96 22.99
CA MET A 310 -21.30 8.71 23.50
C MET A 310 -21.68 9.70 24.62
N ALA A 311 -22.95 10.11 24.70
CA ALA A 311 -23.47 10.89 25.81
C ALA A 311 -23.37 10.19 27.17
N ALA A 312 -23.54 8.86 27.22
CA ALA A 312 -23.38 8.09 28.44
C ALA A 312 -21.96 8.21 29.00
N LEU A 313 -20.95 8.17 28.12
CA LEU A 313 -19.54 8.30 28.48
C LEU A 313 -19.22 9.64 29.12
N VAL A 314 -19.65 10.75 28.49
CA VAL A 314 -19.32 12.08 28.99
C VAL A 314 -20.13 12.47 30.22
N LEU A 315 -21.39 12.04 30.32
CA LEU A 315 -22.20 12.24 31.53
C LEU A 315 -21.61 11.45 32.71
N GLN A 316 -21.15 10.22 32.48
CA GLN A 316 -20.44 9.44 33.50
C GLN A 316 -19.13 10.12 33.92
N ALA A 317 -18.33 10.55 32.94
CA ALA A 317 -17.06 11.22 33.17
C ALA A 317 -17.17 12.51 33.97
N SER A 318 -18.30 13.21 33.85
CA SER A 318 -18.61 14.45 34.58
C SER A 318 -19.32 14.23 35.92
N GLY A 319 -19.52 12.97 36.34
CA GLY A 319 -20.21 12.61 37.59
C GLY A 319 -21.72 12.85 37.55
N LYS A 320 -22.29 13.11 36.36
CA LYS A 320 -23.72 13.37 36.14
C LYS A 320 -24.52 12.09 35.86
N ALA A 321 -23.83 11.02 35.48
CA ALA A 321 -24.44 9.71 35.29
C ALA A 321 -23.66 8.58 35.94
N ALA A 322 -24.34 7.47 36.20
CA ALA A 322 -23.74 6.17 36.44
C ALA A 322 -24.10 5.17 35.33
N ILE A 323 -23.23 4.18 35.17
CA ILE A 323 -23.42 3.05 34.25
C ILE A 323 -23.43 1.77 35.09
N VAL A 324 -24.48 0.98 34.96
CA VAL A 324 -24.62 -0.35 35.54
C VAL A 324 -24.56 -1.37 34.41
N ALA A 325 -23.55 -2.23 34.44
CA ALA A 325 -23.40 -3.32 33.48
C ALA A 325 -23.96 -4.63 34.06
N GLU A 326 -24.78 -5.31 33.27
CA GLU A 326 -25.14 -6.71 33.46
C GLU A 326 -24.21 -7.59 32.61
N GLY A 327 -23.26 -8.22 33.29
CA GLY A 327 -22.12 -8.90 32.67
C GLY A 327 -20.86 -8.03 32.63
N GLU A 328 -19.90 -8.44 31.81
CA GLU A 328 -18.72 -7.65 31.50
C GLU A 328 -19.09 -6.54 30.51
N ALA A 329 -18.58 -5.34 30.74
CA ALA A 329 -18.71 -4.22 29.81
C ALA A 329 -17.35 -3.51 29.75
N SER A 330 -16.76 -3.50 28.56
CA SER A 330 -15.46 -2.89 28.29
C SER A 330 -15.57 -1.86 27.16
N ASP A 331 -14.45 -1.20 26.84
CA ASP A 331 -14.41 -0.19 25.79
C ASP A 331 -14.71 -0.76 24.40
N GLU A 332 -14.79 -2.09 24.25
CA GLU A 332 -15.28 -2.78 23.04
C GLU A 332 -16.65 -2.30 22.57
N LEU A 333 -17.51 -1.80 23.46
CA LEU A 333 -18.85 -1.31 23.13
C LEU A 333 -18.85 0.07 22.46
N VAL A 334 -17.72 0.78 22.50
CA VAL A 334 -17.66 2.23 22.20
C VAL A 334 -16.47 2.65 21.33
N VAL A 335 -15.56 1.74 21.01
CA VAL A 335 -14.41 2.01 20.13
C VAL A 335 -14.75 1.60 18.71
N THR A 336 -14.17 2.29 17.71
CA THR A 336 -14.38 1.83 16.34
C THR A 336 -13.70 0.49 16.12
N THR A 337 -14.47 -0.45 15.59
CA THR A 337 -13.97 -1.72 15.09
C THR A 337 -14.35 -1.88 13.62
N GLN A 338 -13.68 -2.80 12.95
CA GLN A 338 -14.01 -3.20 11.59
C GLN A 338 -14.11 -4.72 11.55
N VAL A 339 -15.20 -5.22 10.96
CA VAL A 339 -15.34 -6.64 10.65
C VAL A 339 -14.48 -6.96 9.42
N VAL A 340 -13.92 -8.16 9.34
CA VAL A 340 -13.11 -8.66 8.23
C VAL A 340 -13.67 -10.03 7.89
N HIS A 341 -14.22 -10.16 6.69
CA HIS A 341 -14.72 -11.44 6.20
C HIS A 341 -13.56 -12.27 5.67
N LEU A 342 -13.43 -13.50 6.18
CA LEU A 342 -12.41 -14.46 5.83
C LEU A 342 -13.06 -15.67 5.14
N PRO A 343 -12.28 -16.56 4.50
CA PRO A 343 -12.78 -17.82 3.96
C PRO A 343 -13.57 -18.65 4.98
N ASP A 344 -14.40 -19.57 4.47
CA ASP A 344 -15.30 -20.43 5.25
C ASP A 344 -16.34 -19.70 6.10
N GLY A 345 -16.67 -18.45 5.75
CA GLY A 345 -17.65 -17.65 6.50
C GLY A 345 -17.17 -17.19 7.88
N VAL A 346 -15.86 -17.30 8.14
CA VAL A 346 -15.24 -16.78 9.36
C VAL A 346 -15.23 -15.25 9.31
N GLN A 347 -15.58 -14.61 10.42
CA GLN A 347 -15.57 -13.16 10.55
C GLN A 347 -14.66 -12.75 11.71
N ALA A 348 -13.70 -11.87 11.46
CA ALA A 348 -12.83 -11.31 12.49
C ALA A 348 -13.16 -9.84 12.69
N GLN A 349 -13.31 -9.39 13.92
CA GLN A 349 -13.41 -7.98 14.27
C GLN A 349 -12.04 -7.48 14.72
N ILE A 350 -11.64 -6.29 14.26
CA ILE A 350 -10.39 -5.63 14.66
C ILE A 350 -10.68 -4.23 15.20
N ARG A 351 -10.01 -3.84 16.30
CA ARG A 351 -10.02 -2.47 16.82
C ARG A 351 -9.19 -1.55 15.92
N LEU A 352 -9.75 -0.38 15.62
CA LEU A 352 -9.06 0.68 14.85
C LEU A 352 -8.76 1.94 15.66
N GLY A 353 -9.37 2.10 16.83
CA GLY A 353 -9.24 3.32 17.62
C GLY A 353 -9.28 3.12 19.14
N GLU A 354 -8.95 4.20 19.83
CA GLU A 354 -9.05 4.34 21.28
C GLU A 354 -9.77 5.65 21.61
N LEU A 355 -10.58 5.65 22.66
CA LEU A 355 -11.24 6.86 23.16
C LEU A 355 -10.21 7.91 23.61
N VAL A 356 -10.53 9.18 23.42
CA VAL A 356 -9.71 10.30 23.89
C VAL A 356 -10.60 11.33 24.58
N TYR A 357 -10.48 11.41 25.91
CA TYR A 357 -11.13 12.46 26.70
C TYR A 357 -10.29 13.75 26.67
N GLU A 358 -10.91 14.90 26.94
CA GLU A 358 -10.23 16.21 26.95
C GLU A 358 -9.07 16.29 27.96
N ASP A 359 -9.14 15.50 29.03
CA ASP A 359 -8.09 15.40 30.06
C ASP A 359 -6.90 14.51 29.64
N GLY A 360 -6.90 13.98 28.40
CA GLY A 360 -5.84 13.12 27.88
C GLY A 360 -5.91 11.67 28.36
N THR A 361 -7.02 11.27 29.01
CA THR A 361 -7.25 9.89 29.45
C THR A 361 -8.08 9.09 28.45
N SER A 362 -8.17 7.77 28.66
CA SER A 362 -8.89 6.82 27.83
C SER A 362 -9.47 5.65 28.63
N GLY A 363 -10.20 4.80 27.93
CA GLY A 363 -10.87 3.63 28.44
C GLY A 363 -12.33 3.89 28.81
N PHE A 364 -12.99 2.80 29.15
CA PHE A 364 -14.37 2.75 29.61
C PHE A 364 -14.49 1.68 30.69
N ALA A 365 -15.21 2.01 31.75
CA ALA A 365 -15.61 1.06 32.77
C ALA A 365 -17.00 1.46 33.29
N PRO A 366 -17.89 0.51 33.59
CA PRO A 366 -19.12 0.82 34.30
C PRO A 366 -18.81 1.24 35.75
N ASN A 367 -19.73 1.97 36.38
CA ASN A 367 -19.63 2.25 37.82
C ASN A 367 -19.85 0.97 38.64
N VAL A 368 -20.71 0.07 38.14
CA VAL A 368 -20.99 -1.23 38.76
C VAL A 368 -21.17 -2.30 37.69
N SER A 369 -20.50 -3.44 37.83
CA SER A 369 -20.76 -4.66 37.04
C SER A 369 -21.42 -5.72 37.93
N LEU A 370 -22.48 -6.34 37.42
CA LEU A 370 -23.23 -7.40 38.09
C LEU A 370 -23.27 -8.65 37.21
N LYS A 371 -23.50 -9.82 37.81
CA LYS A 371 -23.64 -11.06 37.04
C LYS A 371 -24.93 -11.02 36.20
N VAL A 372 -24.87 -11.61 35.01
CA VAL A 372 -26.05 -11.81 34.15
C VAL A 372 -27.14 -12.57 34.91
N SER A 373 -28.38 -12.07 34.85
CA SER A 373 -29.53 -12.66 35.52
C SER A 373 -30.61 -13.07 34.52
N ASN A 374 -31.34 -14.15 34.84
CA ASN A 374 -32.54 -14.56 34.09
C ASN A 374 -33.82 -13.84 34.57
N LEU A 375 -33.71 -12.96 35.58
CA LEU A 375 -34.84 -12.17 36.06
C LEU A 375 -35.03 -10.95 35.18
N GLU A 376 -36.28 -10.64 34.83
CA GLU A 376 -36.63 -9.53 33.95
C GLU A 376 -37.25 -8.34 34.71
N GLY A 377 -37.26 -7.18 34.05
CA GLY A 377 -37.91 -5.97 34.55
C GLY A 377 -37.37 -5.53 35.91
N GLU A 378 -38.29 -5.17 36.81
CA GLU A 378 -37.92 -4.67 38.15
C GLU A 378 -37.26 -5.75 39.02
N GLN A 379 -37.39 -7.04 38.73
CA GLN A 379 -36.75 -8.08 39.55
C GLN A 379 -35.27 -8.28 39.19
N ASN A 380 -34.82 -7.69 38.07
CA ASN A 380 -33.45 -7.83 37.62
C ASN A 380 -32.46 -7.10 38.57
N PRO A 381 -31.38 -7.76 39.05
CA PRO A 381 -30.41 -7.16 39.95
C PRO A 381 -29.74 -5.89 39.42
N ALA A 382 -29.44 -5.82 38.11
CA ALA A 382 -28.86 -4.62 37.50
C ALA A 382 -29.86 -3.46 37.47
N PHE A 383 -31.13 -3.74 37.20
CA PHE A 383 -32.18 -2.74 37.26
C PHE A 383 -32.43 -2.24 38.70
N GLN A 384 -32.45 -3.14 39.69
CA GLN A 384 -32.54 -2.77 41.11
C GLN A 384 -31.37 -1.91 41.57
N LYS A 385 -30.15 -2.25 41.12
CA LYS A 385 -28.98 -1.42 41.41
C LYS A 385 -29.08 -0.04 40.74
N ALA A 386 -29.63 0.03 39.53
CA ALA A 386 -29.87 1.28 38.85
C ALA A 386 -30.87 2.17 39.60
N LEU A 387 -31.95 1.61 40.14
CA LEU A 387 -32.88 2.32 41.02
C LEU A 387 -32.18 2.85 42.28
N GLU A 388 -31.39 2.03 42.96
CA GLU A 388 -30.64 2.45 44.14
C GLU A 388 -29.71 3.63 43.85
N LEU A 389 -28.99 3.58 42.73
CA LEU A 389 -28.08 4.65 42.31
C LEU A 389 -28.84 5.91 41.89
N ALA A 390 -29.92 5.78 41.12
CA ALA A 390 -30.77 6.88 40.70
C ALA A 390 -31.33 7.65 41.90
N SER A 391 -31.83 6.94 42.92
CA SER A 391 -32.35 7.57 44.15
C SER A 391 -31.27 8.29 44.97
N LYS A 392 -30.00 7.87 44.90
CA LYS A 392 -28.88 8.52 45.61
C LYS A 392 -28.44 9.82 44.94
N GLY A 393 -28.51 9.89 43.61
CA GLY A 393 -28.24 11.09 42.82
C GLY A 393 -26.78 11.58 42.81
N LYS A 394 -25.82 10.78 43.30
CA LYS A 394 -24.38 11.11 43.29
C LYS A 394 -23.58 9.95 42.74
N PHE A 395 -22.67 10.23 41.80
CA PHE A 395 -21.88 9.23 41.11
C PHE A 395 -20.40 9.60 41.14
N ASP A 396 -19.56 8.66 41.58
CA ASP A 396 -18.12 8.77 41.42
C ASP A 396 -17.74 8.23 40.04
N PRO A 397 -17.12 9.05 39.16
CA PRO A 397 -16.67 8.59 37.87
C PRO A 397 -15.64 7.46 38.02
N PRO A 398 -15.69 6.42 37.17
CA PRO A 398 -14.64 5.42 37.12
C PRO A 398 -13.28 6.06 36.81
N LYS A 399 -12.21 5.49 37.36
CA LYS A 399 -10.85 5.93 37.04
C LYS A 399 -10.53 5.56 35.58
N ARG A 400 -10.00 6.52 34.83
CA ARG A 400 -9.47 6.33 33.48
C ARG A 400 -7.95 6.33 33.47
N SER A 401 -7.37 5.68 32.48
CA SER A 401 -5.92 5.61 32.31
C SER A 401 -5.43 6.72 31.39
N PRO A 402 -4.27 7.35 31.66
CA PRO A 402 -3.63 8.25 30.70
C PRO A 402 -3.34 7.56 29.37
N LEU A 403 -3.50 8.28 28.26
CA LEU A 403 -3.15 7.78 26.94
C LEU A 403 -1.62 7.68 26.78
N MET A 404 -1.17 6.58 26.19
CA MET A 404 0.24 6.41 25.82
C MET A 404 0.59 7.33 24.65
N GLN A 405 1.57 8.23 24.82
CA GLN A 405 1.95 9.19 23.77
C GLN A 405 2.82 8.59 22.66
N LYS A 406 3.52 7.47 22.94
CA LYS A 406 4.38 6.78 21.96
C LYS A 406 3.52 6.33 20.77
N ALA A 407 3.87 6.79 19.58
CA ALA A 407 3.15 6.49 18.33
C ALA A 407 4.05 5.81 17.27
N SER A 408 5.30 5.53 17.64
CA SER A 408 6.28 4.91 16.76
C SER A 408 6.51 3.46 17.21
N PRO A 409 6.10 2.47 16.38
CA PRO A 409 6.35 1.08 16.70
C PRO A 409 7.85 0.81 16.72
N SER A 410 8.25 -0.23 17.45
CA SER A 410 9.59 -0.79 17.32
C SER A 410 9.83 -1.26 15.88
N ARG A 411 11.08 -1.12 15.40
CA ARG A 411 11.48 -1.62 14.08
C ARG A 411 11.24 -3.12 13.98
N ASP A 412 10.92 -3.59 12.78
CA ASP A 412 10.67 -4.99 12.49
C ASP A 412 11.95 -5.81 12.68
N LYS A 413 11.81 -6.99 13.30
CA LYS A 413 12.94 -7.89 13.52
C LYS A 413 13.46 -8.40 12.17
N PRO A 414 14.77 -8.28 11.90
CA PRO A 414 15.36 -8.78 10.66
C PRO A 414 15.70 -10.28 10.72
N TYR A 415 15.76 -10.86 11.93
CA TYR A 415 16.13 -12.27 12.16
C TYR A 415 17.46 -12.65 11.48
N ASP A 416 18.49 -11.83 11.71
CA ASP A 416 19.83 -11.97 11.10
C ASP A 416 20.53 -13.29 11.45
N ASP A 417 20.14 -13.89 12.57
CA ASP A 417 20.62 -15.19 13.06
C ASP A 417 20.05 -16.37 12.27
N MET A 418 19.04 -16.16 11.42
CA MET A 418 18.35 -17.21 10.66
C MET A 418 18.59 -17.09 9.15
N GLN A 419 19.83 -17.23 8.66
CA GLN A 419 20.11 -17.12 7.20
C GLN A 419 19.25 -18.05 6.31
N TYR A 420 18.82 -19.20 6.85
CA TYR A 420 17.78 -20.05 6.28
C TYR A 420 16.67 -20.26 7.31
N PRO A 421 15.67 -19.37 7.37
CA PRO A 421 14.61 -19.45 8.37
C PRO A 421 13.75 -20.69 8.18
N PRO A 422 13.07 -21.20 9.24
CA PRO A 422 12.00 -22.18 9.12
C PRO A 422 10.90 -21.72 8.15
N ALA A 423 10.12 -22.65 7.62
CA ALA A 423 9.13 -22.38 6.57
C ALA A 423 8.15 -21.25 6.95
N GLU A 424 7.70 -21.21 8.20
CA GLU A 424 6.78 -20.20 8.72
C GLU A 424 7.38 -18.78 8.66
N TYR A 425 8.68 -18.64 8.93
CA TYR A 425 9.39 -17.36 8.82
C TYR A 425 9.66 -16.97 7.36
N ARG A 426 9.84 -17.94 6.46
CA ARG A 426 9.93 -17.66 5.02
C ARG A 426 8.59 -17.16 4.46
N VAL A 427 7.47 -17.71 4.93
CA VAL A 427 6.12 -17.22 4.60
C VAL A 427 5.86 -15.84 5.23
N LEU A 428 6.29 -15.60 6.47
CA LEU A 428 6.27 -14.26 7.08
C LEU A 428 6.99 -13.23 6.20
N ALA A 429 8.13 -13.58 5.59
CA ALA A 429 8.85 -12.69 4.69
C ALA A 429 7.99 -12.26 3.49
N ALA A 430 7.30 -13.20 2.83
CA ALA A 430 6.37 -12.89 1.75
C ALA A 430 5.20 -12.01 2.22
N ILE A 431 4.60 -12.35 3.36
CA ILE A 431 3.46 -11.60 3.91
C ILE A 431 3.88 -10.16 4.25
N ARG A 432 5.06 -9.97 4.85
CA ARG A 432 5.58 -8.64 5.18
C ARG A 432 5.89 -7.85 3.91
N LEU A 433 6.54 -8.46 2.92
CA LEU A 433 6.80 -7.81 1.62
C LEU A 433 5.49 -7.42 0.94
N TRP A 434 4.53 -8.33 0.86
CA TRP A 434 3.21 -8.05 0.30
C TRP A 434 2.55 -6.88 1.02
N ALA A 435 2.52 -6.91 2.36
CA ALA A 435 1.83 -5.91 3.16
C ALA A 435 2.46 -4.51 3.02
N VAL A 436 3.79 -4.42 3.03
CA VAL A 436 4.48 -3.13 2.87
C VAL A 436 4.19 -2.54 1.49
N ILE A 437 4.27 -3.34 0.44
CA ILE A 437 3.99 -2.87 -0.92
C ILE A 437 2.50 -2.52 -1.09
N ASP A 438 1.58 -3.28 -0.48
CA ASP A 438 0.14 -3.01 -0.58
C ASP A 438 -0.24 -1.63 0.00
N TYR A 439 0.32 -1.30 1.16
CA TYR A 439 -0.01 -0.07 1.88
C TYR A 439 0.85 1.14 1.50
N PHE A 440 2.13 0.94 1.16
CA PHE A 440 3.09 2.05 1.11
C PHE A 440 3.72 2.30 -0.26
N PHE A 441 3.56 1.41 -1.23
CA PHE A 441 4.12 1.63 -2.57
C PHE A 441 3.30 2.70 -3.33
N PRO A 442 3.92 3.82 -3.77
CA PRO A 442 3.20 4.94 -4.40
C PRO A 442 2.75 4.62 -5.83
N TYR A 443 3.28 3.55 -6.45
CA TYR A 443 3.06 3.21 -7.85
C TYR A 443 2.24 1.93 -8.06
N ARG A 444 1.36 1.60 -7.11
CA ARG A 444 0.52 0.39 -7.21
C ARG A 444 -0.27 0.33 -8.52
N GLU A 445 -0.76 1.46 -9.03
CA GLU A 445 -1.45 1.50 -10.33
C GLU A 445 -0.58 1.08 -11.53
N PHE A 446 0.75 1.10 -11.40
CA PHE A 446 1.71 0.78 -12.47
C PHE A 446 2.33 -0.62 -12.37
N MET A 447 2.01 -1.39 -11.32
CA MET A 447 2.48 -2.77 -11.19
C MET A 447 1.93 -3.64 -12.32
N GLY A 448 0.66 -3.46 -12.68
CA GLY A 448 0.01 -4.21 -13.76
C GLY A 448 -0.24 -5.69 -13.47
N GLU A 449 -0.03 -6.11 -12.22
CA GLU A 449 -0.20 -7.49 -11.75
C GLU A 449 -1.13 -7.55 -10.54
N ASP A 450 -1.81 -8.70 -10.37
CA ASP A 450 -2.59 -8.97 -9.17
C ASP A 450 -1.64 -9.28 -8.01
N TRP A 451 -1.43 -8.30 -7.14
CA TRP A 451 -0.51 -8.42 -6.02
C TRP A 451 -0.94 -9.49 -5.00
N ASP A 452 -2.24 -9.76 -4.85
CA ASP A 452 -2.73 -10.86 -4.02
C ASP A 452 -2.44 -12.21 -4.69
N GLY A 453 -2.58 -12.29 -6.00
CA GLY A 453 -2.17 -13.42 -6.82
C GLY A 453 -0.67 -13.71 -6.71
N VAL A 454 0.18 -12.67 -6.74
CA VAL A 454 1.62 -12.83 -6.50
C VAL A 454 1.89 -13.41 -5.11
N LEU A 455 1.27 -12.88 -4.05
CA LEU A 455 1.43 -13.48 -2.72
C LEU A 455 0.99 -14.95 -2.70
N ARG A 456 -0.17 -15.26 -3.29
CA ARG A 456 -0.69 -16.62 -3.41
C ARG A 456 0.30 -17.58 -4.07
N ASP A 457 0.94 -17.15 -5.14
CA ASP A 457 1.88 -17.97 -5.92
C ASP A 457 3.22 -18.16 -5.19
N PHE A 458 3.66 -17.16 -4.43
CA PHE A 458 4.96 -17.19 -3.75
C PHE A 458 4.95 -17.90 -2.40
N ILE A 459 3.81 -17.95 -1.70
CA ILE A 459 3.66 -18.72 -0.45
C ILE A 459 4.15 -20.18 -0.59
N PRO A 460 3.62 -21.02 -1.50
CA PRO A 460 4.04 -22.42 -1.60
C PRO A 460 5.49 -22.57 -2.04
N ARG A 461 6.01 -21.65 -2.86
CA ARG A 461 7.42 -21.64 -3.27
C ARG A 461 8.36 -21.38 -2.10
N LEU A 462 8.01 -20.46 -1.21
CA LEU A 462 8.78 -20.15 -0.01
C LEU A 462 8.66 -21.23 1.06
N GLU A 463 7.49 -21.88 1.20
CA GLU A 463 7.34 -23.08 2.04
C GLU A 463 8.31 -24.18 1.58
N GLN A 464 8.42 -24.39 0.27
CA GLN A 464 9.20 -25.47 -0.36
C GLN A 464 10.66 -25.11 -0.69
N ALA A 465 11.09 -23.88 -0.43
CA ALA A 465 12.46 -23.43 -0.66
C ALA A 465 13.45 -24.42 0.00
N LYS A 466 14.45 -24.88 -0.75
CA LYS A 466 15.29 -26.02 -0.37
C LYS A 466 16.44 -25.64 0.56
N ASP A 467 16.93 -24.41 0.42
CA ASP A 467 18.06 -23.87 1.16
C ASP A 467 18.00 -22.33 1.23
N ALA A 468 19.01 -21.72 1.85
CA ALA A 468 19.12 -20.28 2.00
C ALA A 468 19.10 -19.54 0.65
N LEU A 469 19.76 -20.10 -0.37
CA LEU A 469 19.90 -19.47 -1.68
C LEU A 469 18.57 -19.52 -2.43
N ASP A 470 17.89 -20.66 -2.45
CA ASP A 470 16.58 -20.84 -3.06
C ASP A 470 15.54 -19.91 -2.43
N TYR A 471 15.57 -19.77 -1.09
CA TYR A 471 14.74 -18.81 -0.36
C TYR A 471 15.01 -17.36 -0.79
N ASN A 472 16.29 -16.94 -0.81
CA ASN A 472 16.66 -15.58 -1.17
C ASN A 472 16.34 -15.27 -2.64
N LEU A 473 16.60 -16.20 -3.56
CA LEU A 473 16.26 -16.04 -4.98
C LEU A 473 14.74 -15.96 -5.18
N THR A 474 13.96 -16.75 -4.44
CA THR A 474 12.49 -16.69 -4.49
C THR A 474 11.95 -15.35 -4.00
N ILE A 475 12.49 -14.78 -2.91
CA ILE A 475 12.11 -13.41 -2.50
C ILE A 475 12.56 -12.38 -3.54
N SER A 476 13.79 -12.50 -4.07
CA SER A 476 14.31 -11.60 -5.10
C SER A 476 13.45 -11.60 -6.37
N GLU A 477 12.90 -12.77 -6.73
CA GLU A 477 11.94 -12.90 -7.83
C GLU A 477 10.61 -12.22 -7.48
N MET A 478 10.07 -12.42 -6.27
CA MET A 478 8.85 -11.73 -5.80
C MET A 478 9.00 -10.21 -5.88
N VAL A 479 10.17 -9.68 -5.53
CA VAL A 479 10.51 -8.25 -5.62
C VAL A 479 10.43 -7.71 -7.06
N THR A 480 10.61 -8.55 -8.08
CA THR A 480 10.51 -8.09 -9.48
C THR A 480 9.08 -7.71 -9.90
N HIS A 481 8.07 -8.25 -9.23
CA HIS A 481 6.65 -8.07 -9.60
C HIS A 481 6.08 -6.68 -9.28
N PHE A 482 6.81 -5.82 -8.54
CA PHE A 482 6.41 -4.41 -8.36
C PHE A 482 7.06 -3.43 -9.34
N HIS A 483 7.87 -3.93 -10.29
CA HIS A 483 8.39 -3.18 -11.45
C HIS A 483 8.97 -1.80 -11.10
N ASP A 484 9.92 -1.79 -10.18
CA ASP A 484 10.60 -0.59 -9.73
C ASP A 484 12.11 -0.78 -9.78
N SER A 485 12.83 0.11 -10.45
CA SER A 485 14.31 0.07 -10.47
C SER A 485 14.96 0.51 -9.16
N HIS A 486 14.22 1.17 -8.25
CA HIS A 486 14.64 1.28 -6.84
C HIS A 486 14.37 0.00 -6.03
N GLY A 487 13.66 -0.96 -6.63
CA GLY A 487 13.41 -2.29 -6.13
C GLY A 487 14.67 -3.16 -6.16
N PHE A 488 15.32 -3.34 -5.03
CA PHE A 488 16.43 -4.31 -4.95
C PHE A 488 16.55 -4.92 -3.57
N MET A 489 17.13 -6.11 -3.54
CA MET A 489 17.35 -6.87 -2.32
C MET A 489 18.82 -6.90 -1.94
N ARG A 490 19.11 -6.75 -0.64
CA ARG A 490 20.42 -6.98 -0.03
C ARG A 490 20.31 -8.11 0.97
N SER A 491 21.20 -9.09 0.85
CA SER A 491 21.39 -10.13 1.85
C SER A 491 22.79 -10.73 1.76
N PRO A 492 23.33 -11.30 2.84
CA PRO A 492 24.62 -12.00 2.81
C PRO A 492 24.64 -13.14 1.79
N VAL A 493 23.50 -13.83 1.61
CA VAL A 493 23.38 -14.98 0.70
C VAL A 493 23.43 -14.54 -0.76
N LEU A 494 22.71 -13.48 -1.14
CA LEU A 494 22.78 -12.95 -2.50
C LEU A 494 24.13 -12.31 -2.81
N GLU A 495 24.74 -11.64 -1.84
CA GLU A 495 26.10 -11.09 -1.99
C GLU A 495 27.12 -12.20 -2.24
N ALA A 496 27.01 -13.33 -1.54
CA ALA A 496 27.84 -14.50 -1.80
C ALA A 496 27.59 -15.13 -3.18
N LYS A 497 26.33 -15.18 -3.63
CA LYS A 497 25.95 -15.75 -4.94
C LYS A 497 26.43 -14.89 -6.12
N PHE A 498 26.23 -13.58 -6.05
CA PHE A 498 26.50 -12.66 -7.16
C PHE A 498 27.86 -11.97 -7.06
N GLY A 499 28.48 -12.03 -5.89
CA GLY A 499 29.81 -11.48 -5.61
C GLY A 499 29.80 -9.98 -5.32
N ASN A 500 30.82 -9.50 -4.61
CA ASN A 500 30.96 -8.10 -4.17
C ASN A 500 32.12 -7.34 -4.81
N ALA A 501 32.81 -7.96 -5.78
CA ALA A 501 33.89 -7.38 -6.55
C ALA A 501 33.61 -7.47 -8.06
N SER A 502 34.28 -6.65 -8.85
CA SER A 502 34.08 -6.55 -10.31
C SER A 502 35.40 -6.66 -11.06
N LEU A 503 35.33 -6.93 -12.38
CA LEU A 503 36.46 -6.75 -13.30
C LEU A 503 36.69 -5.26 -13.58
N PRO A 504 37.90 -4.85 -14.04
CA PRO A 504 38.26 -3.44 -14.28
C PRO A 504 37.60 -2.82 -15.53
N ILE A 505 36.45 -3.34 -15.97
CA ILE A 505 35.79 -3.00 -17.24
C ILE A 505 34.34 -2.59 -17.01
N ARG A 506 33.82 -1.74 -17.90
CA ARG A 506 32.39 -1.39 -18.00
C ARG A 506 31.77 -2.12 -19.16
N VAL A 507 30.61 -2.73 -18.90
CA VAL A 507 29.88 -3.48 -19.92
C VAL A 507 28.50 -2.89 -20.11
N ARG A 508 28.16 -2.49 -21.34
CA ARG A 508 26.83 -2.00 -21.71
C ARG A 508 26.22 -2.88 -22.79
N ARG A 509 24.89 -2.85 -22.94
CA ARG A 509 24.19 -3.52 -24.04
C ARG A 509 24.16 -2.60 -25.27
N ILE A 510 24.99 -2.89 -26.27
CA ILE A 510 25.13 -2.09 -27.49
C ILE A 510 24.71 -2.95 -28.67
N GLU A 511 23.73 -2.51 -29.46
CA GLU A 511 23.19 -3.26 -30.60
C GLU A 511 22.83 -4.72 -30.24
N GLY A 512 22.32 -4.93 -29.02
CA GLY A 512 21.97 -6.26 -28.52
C GLY A 512 23.17 -7.13 -28.12
N LEU A 513 24.37 -6.57 -27.94
CA LEU A 513 25.58 -7.29 -27.54
C LEU A 513 26.18 -6.73 -26.23
N PRO A 514 26.78 -7.56 -25.37
CA PRO A 514 27.51 -7.11 -24.18
C PRO A 514 28.87 -6.49 -24.57
N VAL A 515 28.81 -5.16 -24.70
CA VAL A 515 29.79 -4.13 -25.04
C VAL A 515 30.85 -3.76 -24.01
N ILE A 516 32.16 -4.06 -24.11
CA ILE A 516 33.14 -3.31 -23.29
C ILE A 516 33.17 -1.85 -23.77
N THR A 517 32.64 -0.93 -22.96
CA THR A 517 32.45 0.49 -23.34
C THR A 517 33.37 1.46 -22.61
N GLY A 518 34.12 0.98 -21.62
CA GLY A 518 35.06 1.77 -20.86
C GLY A 518 35.71 0.92 -19.77
N PHE A 519 36.56 1.55 -18.97
CA PHE A 519 37.28 0.89 -17.89
C PHE A 519 36.93 1.52 -16.53
N THR A 520 36.85 0.70 -15.49
CA THR A 520 36.83 1.19 -14.10
C THR A 520 38.25 1.34 -13.55
N ASP A 521 39.21 0.60 -14.13
CA ASP A 521 40.64 0.81 -13.96
C ASP A 521 41.37 0.54 -15.29
N SER A 522 41.85 1.60 -15.95
CA SER A 522 42.46 1.48 -17.28
C SER A 522 43.75 0.67 -17.27
N ALA A 523 44.57 0.80 -16.22
CA ALA A 523 45.86 0.10 -16.16
C ALA A 523 45.65 -1.42 -16.01
N ALA A 524 44.76 -1.84 -15.13
CA ALA A 524 44.42 -3.23 -14.92
C ALA A 524 43.70 -3.84 -16.13
N ALA A 525 42.79 -3.10 -16.77
CA ALA A 525 42.10 -3.55 -17.96
C ALA A 525 43.06 -3.80 -19.13
N SER A 526 43.96 -2.84 -19.41
CA SER A 526 44.98 -2.98 -20.45
C SER A 526 45.98 -4.09 -20.14
N ALA A 527 46.40 -4.25 -18.87
CA ALA A 527 47.29 -5.34 -18.46
C ALA A 527 46.67 -6.74 -18.67
N ALA A 528 45.34 -6.84 -18.56
CA ALA A 528 44.59 -8.06 -18.87
C ALA A 528 44.29 -8.27 -20.37
N GLY A 529 44.60 -7.28 -21.21
CA GLY A 529 44.38 -7.34 -22.66
C GLY A 529 42.95 -7.00 -23.11
N PHE A 530 42.15 -6.32 -22.28
CA PHE A 530 40.83 -5.83 -22.69
C PHE A 530 40.95 -4.57 -23.55
N GLU A 531 40.10 -4.49 -24.57
CA GLU A 531 39.99 -3.32 -25.43
C GLU A 531 38.55 -2.80 -25.46
N ILE A 532 38.38 -1.48 -25.60
CA ILE A 532 37.07 -0.87 -25.80
C ILE A 532 36.51 -1.34 -27.14
N GLY A 533 35.27 -1.83 -27.15
CA GLY A 533 34.63 -2.43 -28.33
C GLY A 533 34.75 -3.95 -28.43
N ASP A 534 35.41 -4.60 -27.47
CA ASP A 534 35.39 -6.06 -27.30
C ASP A 534 33.98 -6.52 -26.90
N VAL A 535 33.48 -7.58 -27.54
CA VAL A 535 32.18 -8.19 -27.23
C VAL A 535 32.38 -9.38 -26.31
N ILE A 536 31.74 -9.40 -25.13
CA ILE A 536 31.85 -10.53 -24.19
C ILE A 536 30.95 -11.68 -24.66
N LEU A 537 31.54 -12.81 -25.02
CA LEU A 537 30.79 -14.01 -25.39
C LEU A 537 30.53 -14.91 -24.19
N LYS A 538 31.54 -15.10 -23.34
CA LYS A 538 31.44 -15.96 -22.14
C LYS A 538 32.14 -15.37 -20.94
N LEU A 539 31.63 -15.70 -19.76
CA LEU A 539 32.25 -15.41 -18.48
C LEU A 539 32.29 -16.68 -17.63
N ASP A 540 33.47 -17.04 -17.15
CA ASP A 540 33.73 -18.24 -16.34
C ASP A 540 33.19 -19.55 -16.97
N GLY A 541 33.18 -19.59 -18.31
CA GLY A 541 32.71 -20.73 -19.11
C GLY A 541 31.23 -20.69 -19.50
N GLU A 542 30.44 -19.78 -18.91
CA GLU A 542 29.01 -19.60 -19.21
C GLU A 542 28.77 -18.53 -20.28
N ASP A 543 27.73 -18.70 -21.09
CA ASP A 543 27.32 -17.72 -22.11
C ASP A 543 26.87 -16.40 -21.46
N ALA A 544 27.38 -15.28 -21.96
CA ALA A 544 27.09 -13.96 -21.39
C ALA A 544 25.61 -13.56 -21.56
N GLY A 545 24.97 -13.94 -22.66
CA GLY A 545 23.54 -13.71 -22.86
C GLY A 545 22.70 -14.49 -21.85
N HIS A 546 23.04 -15.76 -21.64
CA HIS A 546 22.39 -16.59 -20.63
C HIS A 546 22.54 -16.03 -19.21
N LEU A 547 23.73 -15.55 -18.85
CA LEU A 547 23.95 -14.90 -17.55
C LEU A 547 23.08 -13.65 -17.37
N ILE A 548 22.95 -12.82 -18.41
CA ILE A 548 22.06 -11.64 -18.40
C ILE A 548 20.61 -12.07 -18.17
N GLU A 549 20.12 -13.06 -18.92
CA GLU A 549 18.76 -13.59 -18.76
C GLU A 549 18.50 -14.15 -17.35
N GLN A 550 19.48 -14.84 -16.76
CA GLN A 550 19.38 -15.31 -15.38
C GLN A 550 19.28 -14.16 -14.39
N ARG A 551 20.03 -13.06 -14.58
CA ARG A 551 19.99 -11.90 -13.67
C ARG A 551 18.66 -11.16 -13.73
N LEU A 552 18.08 -11.03 -14.92
CA LEU A 552 16.79 -10.36 -15.12
C LEU A 552 15.64 -11.00 -14.32
N LYS A 553 15.73 -12.29 -13.96
CA LYS A 553 14.74 -12.98 -13.13
C LYS A 553 14.70 -12.50 -11.67
N TYR A 554 15.78 -11.87 -11.20
CA TYR A 554 15.96 -11.54 -9.78
C TYR A 554 16.22 -10.05 -9.54
N GLN A 555 16.16 -9.24 -10.60
CA GLN A 555 16.42 -7.80 -10.56
C GLN A 555 15.14 -7.07 -10.92
N ALA A 556 14.54 -6.34 -9.96
CA ALA A 556 13.41 -5.49 -10.29
C ALA A 556 13.87 -4.30 -11.14
N HIS A 557 13.01 -3.91 -12.07
CA HIS A 557 13.27 -2.84 -13.02
C HIS A 557 11.96 -2.24 -13.50
N SER A 558 11.92 -0.91 -13.62
CA SER A 558 10.76 -0.18 -14.11
C SER A 558 10.56 -0.35 -15.62
N THR A 559 11.66 -0.51 -16.36
CA THR A 559 11.69 -0.59 -17.83
C THR A 559 12.67 -1.65 -18.31
N PRO A 560 12.46 -2.27 -19.51
CA PRO A 560 13.38 -3.26 -20.04
C PRO A 560 14.83 -2.77 -20.17
N GLN A 561 15.04 -1.51 -20.56
CA GLN A 561 16.37 -0.91 -20.65
C GLN A 561 17.06 -0.78 -19.27
N SER A 562 16.31 -0.45 -18.21
CA SER A 562 16.84 -0.45 -16.85
C SER A 562 17.25 -1.87 -16.40
N GLY A 563 16.43 -2.87 -16.68
CA GLY A 563 16.76 -4.27 -16.38
C GLY A 563 18.06 -4.69 -17.06
N LEU A 564 18.21 -4.38 -18.35
CA LEU A 564 19.43 -4.66 -19.10
C LEU A 564 20.65 -3.90 -18.58
N TYR A 565 20.49 -2.63 -18.16
CA TYR A 565 21.54 -1.87 -17.51
C TYR A 565 22.05 -2.56 -16.25
N TYR A 566 21.16 -2.99 -15.35
CA TYR A 566 21.58 -3.67 -14.12
C TYR A 566 22.19 -5.05 -14.40
N ALA A 567 21.57 -5.84 -15.29
CA ALA A 567 22.05 -7.16 -15.64
C ALA A 567 23.42 -7.14 -16.35
N THR A 568 23.76 -6.04 -17.02
CA THR A 568 25.06 -5.81 -17.65
C THR A 568 26.02 -5.04 -16.74
N GLU A 569 25.93 -3.71 -16.73
CA GLU A 569 26.90 -2.81 -16.09
C GLU A 569 27.03 -3.02 -14.58
N ARG A 570 25.95 -3.40 -13.90
CA ARG A 570 25.94 -3.58 -12.43
C ARG A 570 26.12 -5.01 -11.96
N SER A 571 26.05 -6.01 -12.85
CA SER A 571 26.09 -7.41 -12.44
C SER A 571 26.94 -8.36 -13.28
N LEU A 572 27.03 -8.20 -14.60
CA LEU A 572 27.54 -9.27 -15.47
C LEU A 572 28.94 -9.73 -15.07
N VAL A 573 29.84 -8.79 -14.82
CA VAL A 573 31.26 -9.05 -14.53
C VAL A 573 31.59 -9.17 -13.04
N ARG A 574 30.57 -9.15 -12.17
CA ARG A 574 30.76 -9.31 -10.72
C ARG A 574 31.08 -10.75 -10.33
N GLY A 575 31.68 -10.90 -9.16
CA GLY A 575 32.04 -12.18 -8.56
C GLY A 575 32.76 -12.00 -7.23
N ALA A 576 33.21 -13.10 -6.64
CA ALA A 576 33.89 -13.07 -5.35
C ALA A 576 35.16 -12.20 -5.41
N LYS A 577 35.42 -11.44 -4.34
CA LYS A 577 36.65 -10.66 -4.18
C LYS A 577 37.89 -11.55 -4.39
N ASP A 578 38.86 -11.03 -5.12
CA ASP A 578 40.15 -11.65 -5.46
C ASP A 578 40.04 -12.94 -6.32
N SER A 579 38.84 -13.27 -6.81
CA SER A 579 38.67 -14.35 -7.79
C SER A 579 39.24 -13.97 -9.16
N THR A 580 39.79 -14.94 -9.89
CA THR A 580 40.22 -14.74 -11.29
C THR A 580 39.09 -15.16 -12.22
N ALA A 581 38.58 -14.23 -13.02
CA ALA A 581 37.59 -14.50 -14.05
C ALA A 581 38.26 -14.95 -15.35
N LYS A 582 37.60 -15.84 -16.09
CA LYS A 582 37.90 -16.14 -17.50
C LYS A 582 36.87 -15.46 -18.38
N VAL A 583 37.33 -14.59 -19.28
CA VAL A 583 36.43 -13.81 -20.16
C VAL A 583 36.74 -14.18 -21.61
N THR A 584 35.79 -14.83 -22.28
CA THR A 584 35.89 -15.06 -23.72
C THR A 584 35.31 -13.85 -24.43
N ILE A 585 36.10 -13.17 -25.25
CA ILE A 585 35.67 -11.99 -26.01
C ILE A 585 35.83 -12.22 -27.51
N ARG A 586 35.07 -11.44 -28.30
CA ARG A 586 35.28 -11.24 -29.73
C ARG A 586 35.75 -9.81 -29.97
N ASP A 587 36.92 -9.66 -30.57
CA ASP A 587 37.57 -8.37 -30.77
C ASP A 587 37.09 -7.64 -32.04
N ILE A 588 37.80 -6.55 -32.39
CA ILE A 588 37.51 -5.75 -33.59
C ILE A 588 37.81 -6.46 -34.92
N HIS A 589 38.62 -7.53 -34.90
CA HIS A 589 38.98 -8.34 -36.07
C HIS A 589 38.19 -9.66 -36.13
N ASP A 590 37.09 -9.74 -35.37
CA ASP A 590 36.25 -10.93 -35.20
C ASP A 590 37.00 -12.16 -34.66
N GLN A 591 38.16 -11.95 -34.02
CA GLN A 591 38.90 -13.04 -33.38
C GLN A 591 38.36 -13.30 -31.98
N VAL A 592 38.24 -14.58 -31.63
CA VAL A 592 37.79 -15.02 -30.32
C VAL A 592 39.00 -15.38 -29.46
N ARG A 593 39.12 -14.72 -28.29
CA ARG A 593 40.21 -14.93 -27.34
C ARG A 593 39.70 -15.05 -25.90
N GLU A 594 40.38 -15.83 -25.08
CA GLU A 594 40.11 -15.92 -23.64
C GLU A 594 41.13 -15.06 -22.88
N LEU A 595 40.62 -14.12 -22.09
CA LEU A 595 41.38 -13.24 -21.22
C LEU A 595 41.17 -13.63 -19.75
N LYS A 596 42.12 -13.28 -18.90
CA LYS A 596 42.04 -13.51 -17.46
C LYS A 596 42.27 -12.21 -16.71
N ALA A 597 41.40 -11.93 -15.76
CA ALA A 597 41.54 -10.76 -14.89
C ALA A 597 40.99 -11.04 -13.49
N THR A 598 41.61 -10.41 -12.50
CA THR A 598 41.20 -10.52 -11.10
C THR A 598 40.06 -9.55 -10.80
N ARG A 599 39.04 -10.04 -10.08
CA ARG A 599 37.96 -9.20 -9.57
C ARG A 599 38.38 -8.52 -8.28
N LYS A 600 38.15 -7.21 -8.20
CA LYS A 600 38.46 -6.44 -6.98
C LYS A 600 37.34 -5.46 -6.62
N THR A 601 37.30 -5.09 -5.34
CA THR A 601 36.29 -4.16 -4.82
C THR A 601 36.51 -2.73 -5.33
N GLU A 602 37.75 -2.33 -5.58
CA GLU A 602 38.09 -1.03 -6.18
C GLU A 602 37.61 -0.87 -7.63
N TYR A 603 37.33 -1.98 -8.32
CA TYR A 603 36.87 -1.99 -9.71
C TYR A 603 35.34 -1.90 -9.83
N ASN A 604 34.61 -1.87 -8.72
CA ASN A 604 33.16 -1.70 -8.75
C ASN A 604 32.79 -0.37 -9.42
N SER A 605 31.79 -0.39 -10.31
CA SER A 605 31.32 0.81 -10.99
C SER A 605 30.80 1.84 -9.98
N LYS A 606 31.26 3.09 -10.13
CA LYS A 606 30.78 4.19 -9.29
C LYS A 606 29.46 4.71 -9.83
N THR A 607 28.75 5.46 -9.00
CA THR A 607 27.53 6.15 -9.40
C THR A 607 27.83 7.50 -10.04
N GLN A 608 28.98 8.10 -9.71
CA GLN A 608 29.41 9.43 -10.16
C GLN A 608 30.89 9.45 -10.53
N GLY A 609 31.27 10.37 -11.41
CA GLY A 609 32.66 10.76 -11.65
C GLY A 609 33.40 9.83 -12.60
N ASP A 610 32.67 9.19 -13.50
CA ASP A 610 33.18 8.09 -14.33
C ASP A 610 33.55 8.53 -15.77
N ARG A 611 33.36 9.81 -16.09
CA ARG A 611 33.78 10.43 -17.36
C ARG A 611 35.10 11.18 -17.18
N ASP A 612 35.89 11.26 -18.27
CA ASP A 612 37.16 11.99 -18.32
C ASP A 612 37.04 13.31 -19.10
N GLY A 613 38.12 14.11 -19.11
CA GLY A 613 38.19 15.40 -19.80
C GLY A 613 37.56 16.58 -19.05
N ASP A 614 37.42 17.72 -19.71
CA ASP A 614 36.94 18.95 -19.09
C ASP A 614 35.44 18.89 -18.76
N ILE A 615 35.08 19.32 -17.54
CA ILE A 615 33.69 19.44 -17.07
C ILE A 615 32.91 20.45 -17.95
N LEU A 616 33.56 21.56 -18.30
CA LEU A 616 32.96 22.69 -19.02
C LEU A 616 33.70 22.95 -20.34
N ARG A 617 33.03 22.82 -21.47
CA ARG A 617 33.63 23.00 -22.82
C ARG A 617 32.80 23.93 -23.69
N ILE A 618 33.44 24.63 -24.63
CA ILE A 618 32.76 25.29 -25.75
C ILE A 618 33.03 24.45 -27.00
N LEU A 619 31.97 23.86 -27.54
CA LEU A 619 31.97 23.01 -28.72
C LEU A 619 31.89 23.84 -30.02
N PRO A 620 32.18 23.26 -31.19
CA PRO A 620 32.01 23.93 -32.48
C PRO A 620 30.60 24.55 -32.63
N GLY A 621 30.54 25.75 -33.19
CA GLY A 621 29.30 26.54 -33.26
C GLY A 621 29.01 27.37 -32.01
N ASN A 622 30.01 27.55 -31.13
CA ASN A 622 29.91 28.30 -29.88
C ASN A 622 28.91 27.69 -28.87
N ILE A 623 28.79 26.36 -28.84
CA ILE A 623 27.81 25.66 -27.99
C ILE A 623 28.46 25.31 -26.66
N GLY A 624 27.87 25.74 -25.54
CA GLY A 624 28.33 25.34 -24.21
C GLY A 624 28.05 23.85 -23.97
N TYR A 625 28.95 23.15 -23.30
CA TYR A 625 28.79 21.77 -22.86
C TYR A 625 29.13 21.68 -21.37
N ALA A 626 28.23 21.11 -20.58
CA ALA A 626 28.40 20.87 -19.15
C ALA A 626 28.20 19.39 -18.81
N ASP A 627 29.18 18.79 -18.16
CA ASP A 627 29.11 17.44 -17.60
C ASP A 627 28.41 17.48 -16.23
N LEU A 628 27.12 17.11 -16.15
CA LEU A 628 26.37 17.23 -14.90
C LEU A 628 26.78 16.19 -13.84
N ASP A 629 27.33 15.05 -14.25
CA ASP A 629 27.85 14.00 -13.36
C ASP A 629 29.07 14.49 -12.56
N ARG A 630 29.87 15.39 -13.16
CA ARG A 630 31.09 15.92 -12.55
C ARG A 630 31.01 17.37 -12.09
N LEU A 631 30.04 18.15 -12.57
CA LEU A 631 29.88 19.56 -12.22
C LEU A 631 29.47 19.72 -10.74
N PRO A 632 30.34 20.25 -9.86
CA PRO A 632 29.94 20.52 -8.49
C PRO A 632 29.05 21.77 -8.44
N ALA A 633 28.17 21.85 -7.44
CA ALA A 633 27.32 23.02 -7.21
C ALA A 633 28.11 24.34 -7.11
N SER A 634 29.34 24.30 -6.59
CA SER A 634 30.21 25.48 -6.49
C SER A 634 30.68 26.06 -7.82
N GLN A 635 30.62 25.31 -8.93
CA GLN A 635 31.03 25.75 -10.27
C GLN A 635 29.87 26.14 -11.18
N VAL A 636 28.63 26.13 -10.69
CA VAL A 636 27.46 26.50 -11.50
C VAL A 636 27.54 27.96 -11.97
N ASP A 637 28.07 28.86 -11.15
CA ASP A 637 28.24 30.27 -11.56
C ASP A 637 29.29 30.42 -12.67
N GLU A 638 30.44 29.76 -12.52
CA GLU A 638 31.48 29.71 -13.55
C GLU A 638 30.95 29.16 -14.88
N MET A 639 30.13 28.10 -14.83
CA MET A 639 29.47 27.54 -16.01
C MET A 639 28.65 28.60 -16.76
N PHE A 640 27.80 29.34 -16.05
CA PHE A 640 27.00 30.38 -16.69
C PHE A 640 27.83 31.55 -17.18
N ASP A 641 28.87 31.97 -16.44
CA ASP A 641 29.77 33.04 -16.89
C ASP A 641 30.52 32.65 -18.17
N LYS A 642 30.94 31.38 -18.27
CA LYS A 642 31.60 30.81 -19.44
C LYS A 642 30.66 30.68 -20.64
N PHE A 643 29.39 30.35 -20.42
CA PHE A 643 28.41 30.06 -21.48
C PHE A 643 27.42 31.18 -21.77
N LYS A 644 27.53 32.34 -21.11
CA LYS A 644 26.57 33.46 -21.25
C LYS A 644 26.35 33.93 -22.69
N ASP A 645 27.38 33.83 -23.53
CA ASP A 645 27.37 34.26 -24.94
C ASP A 645 27.16 33.07 -25.91
N CYS A 646 27.02 31.85 -25.40
CA CYS A 646 26.68 30.68 -26.19
C CYS A 646 25.19 30.75 -26.59
N PRO A 647 24.81 30.46 -27.84
CA PRO A 647 23.41 30.41 -28.24
C PRO A 647 22.70 29.13 -27.74
N ALA A 648 23.46 28.13 -27.29
CA ALA A 648 22.93 26.90 -26.73
C ALA A 648 23.88 26.30 -25.68
N ILE A 649 23.32 25.58 -24.70
CA ILE A 649 24.04 24.72 -23.75
C ILE A 649 23.54 23.29 -23.91
N ILE A 650 24.47 22.34 -23.97
CA ILE A 650 24.23 20.90 -23.87
C ILE A 650 24.63 20.45 -22.47
N PHE A 651 23.68 19.90 -21.72
CA PHE A 651 23.90 19.29 -20.42
C PHE A 651 24.02 17.77 -20.58
N ASP A 652 25.12 17.17 -20.15
CA ASP A 652 25.30 15.72 -20.24
C ASP A 652 24.92 15.04 -18.91
N ASP A 653 23.70 14.52 -18.87
CA ASP A 653 23.06 13.85 -17.73
C ASP A 653 23.09 12.31 -17.86
N ARG A 654 23.96 11.77 -18.72
CA ARG A 654 24.21 10.32 -18.88
C ARG A 654 25.06 9.74 -17.74
N GLY A 655 24.79 10.16 -16.51
CA GLY A 655 25.45 9.83 -15.24
C GLY A 655 24.55 10.26 -14.07
N TYR A 656 25.12 10.50 -12.88
CA TYR A 656 24.32 10.91 -11.71
C TYR A 656 24.72 12.32 -11.24
N PRO A 657 23.87 13.34 -11.42
CA PRO A 657 24.29 14.73 -11.21
C PRO A 657 24.58 15.08 -9.75
N GLN A 658 25.43 16.09 -9.47
CA GLN A 658 25.81 16.50 -8.11
C GLN A 658 24.86 17.55 -7.48
N GLY A 659 23.55 17.36 -7.61
CA GLY A 659 22.54 18.26 -7.01
C GLY A 659 22.46 19.65 -7.66
N THR A 660 22.90 19.81 -8.90
CA THR A 660 23.01 21.13 -9.56
C THR A 660 21.67 21.66 -10.11
N ALA A 661 20.63 20.81 -10.21
CA ALA A 661 19.33 21.18 -10.78
C ALA A 661 18.71 22.43 -10.11
N TRP A 662 18.75 22.49 -8.77
CA TRP A 662 18.17 23.58 -7.97
C TRP A 662 18.88 24.92 -8.16
N GLN A 663 20.11 24.94 -8.69
CA GLN A 663 20.83 26.18 -9.00
C GLN A 663 20.76 26.54 -10.49
N ILE A 664 20.69 25.55 -11.37
CA ILE A 664 20.65 25.75 -12.83
C ILE A 664 19.25 26.13 -13.29
N ALA A 665 18.23 25.32 -12.97
CA ALA A 665 16.85 25.51 -13.42
C ALA A 665 16.28 26.93 -13.18
N PRO A 666 16.47 27.57 -12.00
CA PRO A 666 15.92 28.91 -11.79
C PRO A 666 16.60 29.99 -12.65
N ARG A 667 17.77 29.71 -13.21
CA ARG A 667 18.48 30.59 -14.15
C ARG A 667 18.10 30.33 -15.62
N LEU A 668 17.23 29.36 -15.89
CA LEU A 668 16.76 29.05 -17.25
C LEU A 668 15.39 29.68 -17.57
N THR A 669 14.72 30.32 -16.60
CA THR A 669 13.34 30.80 -16.77
C THR A 669 13.09 32.16 -16.12
N ASP A 670 12.29 32.99 -16.79
CA ASP A 670 11.76 34.26 -16.25
C ASP A 670 10.45 34.06 -15.48
N LYS A 671 9.86 32.86 -15.56
CA LYS A 671 8.59 32.55 -14.89
C LYS A 671 8.81 32.39 -13.39
N SER A 672 7.90 32.94 -12.59
CA SER A 672 7.79 32.64 -11.16
C SER A 672 6.87 31.45 -10.94
N ASP A 673 6.98 30.80 -9.77
CA ASP A 673 6.11 29.72 -9.33
C ASP A 673 5.99 28.54 -10.31
N VAL A 674 7.06 28.22 -11.03
CA VAL A 674 7.08 27.08 -11.96
C VAL A 674 7.06 25.77 -11.17
N VAL A 675 6.05 24.92 -11.41
CA VAL A 675 6.00 23.55 -10.90
C VAL A 675 6.96 22.71 -11.75
N ALA A 676 7.91 22.04 -11.10
CA ALA A 676 8.88 21.16 -11.75
C ALA A 676 8.47 19.69 -11.70
N ALA A 677 7.89 19.26 -10.58
CA ALA A 677 7.52 17.87 -10.36
C ALA A 677 6.27 17.77 -9.46
N LEU A 678 5.49 16.72 -9.70
CA LEU A 678 4.36 16.33 -8.88
C LEU A 678 4.76 15.10 -8.06
N PHE A 679 4.68 15.19 -6.74
CA PHE A 679 4.95 14.08 -5.85
C PHE A 679 3.66 13.45 -5.36
N LYS A 680 3.67 12.13 -5.21
CA LYS A 680 2.61 11.40 -4.52
C LYS A 680 3.19 10.42 -3.52
N ARG A 681 2.66 10.39 -2.30
CA ARG A 681 3.04 9.47 -1.23
C ARG A 681 1.82 8.78 -0.66
N ARG A 682 1.96 7.50 -0.30
CA ARG A 682 0.94 6.76 0.45
C ARG A 682 1.04 7.15 1.93
N ASP A 683 -0.05 7.68 2.48
CA ASP A 683 -0.15 8.01 3.91
C ASP A 683 -1.32 7.25 4.57
N PRO A 684 -1.22 5.91 4.73
CA PRO A 684 -2.34 5.09 5.20
C PRO A 684 -2.89 5.51 6.57
N MET A 685 -4.21 5.60 6.68
CA MET A 685 -4.94 5.95 7.92
C MET A 685 -6.00 4.91 8.32
N ALA A 686 -6.22 3.90 7.48
CA ALA A 686 -7.17 2.80 7.70
C ALA A 686 -6.77 1.56 6.86
N PRO A 687 -7.19 0.35 7.25
CA PRO A 687 -6.96 -0.87 6.48
C PRO A 687 -7.60 -0.85 5.09
N ASN A 688 -6.96 -1.51 4.13
CA ASN A 688 -7.46 -1.72 2.77
C ASN A 688 -8.32 -2.99 2.71
N LEU A 689 -9.54 -2.93 3.26
CA LEU A 689 -10.44 -4.08 3.36
C LEU A 689 -11.76 -3.84 2.57
N PRO A 690 -12.36 -4.88 1.94
CA PRO A 690 -13.45 -4.73 0.98
C PRO A 690 -14.78 -4.15 1.52
N ASN A 691 -14.94 -4.01 2.83
CA ASN A 691 -16.22 -3.72 3.48
C ASN A 691 -16.37 -2.29 4.03
N GLY A 692 -15.79 -1.31 3.33
CA GLY A 692 -16.45 -0.01 3.18
C GLY A 692 -16.58 0.87 4.42
N GLU A 693 -15.46 1.38 4.96
CA GLU A 693 -15.55 2.77 5.42
C GLU A 693 -15.69 3.66 4.16
N LEU A 694 -16.65 4.60 4.19
CA LEU A 694 -16.87 5.64 3.17
C LEU A 694 -15.66 6.59 2.99
N VAL A 695 -14.57 6.37 3.72
CA VAL A 695 -13.32 7.12 3.65
C VAL A 695 -12.23 6.20 3.09
N ASN A 696 -11.86 6.46 1.84
CA ASN A 696 -10.95 5.66 1.04
C ASN A 696 -9.59 5.40 1.75
N PRO A 697 -9.17 4.14 1.98
CA PRO A 697 -7.90 3.79 2.65
C PRO A 697 -6.63 4.14 1.83
N GLN A 698 -6.80 4.72 0.65
CA GLN A 698 -5.71 5.18 -0.21
C GLN A 698 -5.51 6.69 -0.11
N VAL A 699 -5.29 7.21 1.10
CA VAL A 699 -4.86 8.61 1.28
C VAL A 699 -3.51 8.75 0.59
N MET A 700 -3.55 9.33 -0.61
CA MET A 700 -2.37 9.71 -1.37
C MET A 700 -2.15 11.19 -1.12
N GLU A 701 -1.16 11.53 -0.30
CA GLU A 701 -0.71 12.91 -0.21
C GLU A 701 -0.10 13.29 -1.56
N THR A 702 -0.54 14.43 -2.08
CA THR A 702 -0.04 15.00 -3.34
C THR A 702 0.51 16.38 -3.05
N PHE A 703 1.77 16.61 -3.41
CA PHE A 703 2.39 17.92 -3.27
C PHE A 703 3.22 18.28 -4.50
N LEU A 704 3.33 19.58 -4.72
CA LEU A 704 4.02 20.16 -5.87
C LEU A 704 5.39 20.64 -5.43
N GLN A 705 6.42 20.28 -6.18
CA GLN A 705 7.72 20.88 -6.02
C GLN A 705 7.95 21.92 -7.10
N ARG A 706 8.36 23.12 -6.67
CA ARG A 706 8.57 24.27 -7.55
C ARG A 706 10.06 24.52 -7.75
N ILE A 707 10.39 25.10 -8.89
CA ILE A 707 11.72 25.66 -9.13
C ILE A 707 11.96 26.77 -8.09
N PRO A 708 13.11 26.77 -7.38
CA PRO A 708 13.40 27.77 -6.36
C PRO A 708 13.54 29.17 -6.96
N HIS A 709 13.45 30.20 -6.13
CA HIS A 709 13.72 31.57 -6.56
C HIS A 709 15.23 31.83 -6.72
N THR A 710 15.61 32.71 -7.65
CA THR A 710 16.98 33.24 -7.75
C THR A 710 17.00 34.67 -8.29
N ASP A 711 17.90 35.49 -7.74
CA ASP A 711 18.19 36.87 -8.21
C ASP A 711 19.30 36.92 -9.27
N LYS A 712 19.89 35.78 -9.62
CA LYS A 712 21.01 35.70 -10.58
C LYS A 712 20.56 35.94 -12.03
N SER A 713 21.49 36.28 -12.91
CA SER A 713 21.20 36.44 -14.35
C SER A 713 20.58 35.18 -14.96
N ARG A 714 19.64 35.40 -15.88
CA ARG A 714 18.98 34.34 -16.65
C ARG A 714 19.73 34.08 -17.96
N TYR A 715 19.76 32.81 -18.35
CA TYR A 715 20.24 32.37 -19.64
C TYR A 715 19.06 32.09 -20.56
N HIS A 716 19.02 32.76 -21.71
CA HIS A 716 17.91 32.68 -22.67
C HIS A 716 18.24 31.89 -23.93
N GLY A 717 19.45 31.33 -24.03
CA GLY A 717 19.81 30.45 -25.12
C GLY A 717 19.10 29.10 -25.04
N ARG A 718 19.24 28.28 -26.07
CA ARG A 718 18.64 26.96 -26.13
C ARG A 718 19.30 26.00 -25.15
N THR A 719 18.55 25.03 -24.66
CA THR A 719 19.08 23.98 -23.78
C THR A 719 18.73 22.60 -24.34
N VAL A 720 19.71 21.72 -24.31
CA VAL A 720 19.59 20.30 -24.67
C VAL A 720 20.17 19.49 -23.52
N MET A 721 19.59 18.34 -23.23
CA MET A 721 20.10 17.41 -22.23
C MET A 721 20.31 16.02 -22.86
N LEU A 722 21.47 15.43 -22.62
CA LEU A 722 21.78 14.06 -23.03
C LEU A 722 21.30 13.12 -21.94
N ILE A 723 20.53 12.10 -22.31
CA ILE A 723 19.95 11.11 -21.40
C ILE A 723 20.16 9.69 -21.95
N ASP A 724 20.26 8.71 -21.06
CA ASP A 724 20.25 7.29 -21.43
C ASP A 724 19.77 6.39 -20.28
N GLU A 725 19.92 5.07 -20.42
CA GLU A 725 19.47 4.07 -19.44
C GLU A 725 20.19 4.16 -18.08
N ARG A 726 21.21 5.01 -17.96
CA ARG A 726 21.94 5.27 -16.71
C ARG A 726 21.33 6.43 -15.93
N THR A 727 20.56 7.28 -16.58
CA THR A 727 19.82 8.39 -15.98
C THR A 727 18.64 7.84 -15.16
N MET A 728 18.66 8.06 -13.85
CA MET A 728 17.65 7.55 -12.90
C MET A 728 17.51 8.54 -11.72
N SER A 729 16.38 8.50 -11.01
CA SER A 729 16.21 9.18 -9.72
C SER A 729 16.49 10.68 -9.80
N GLN A 730 17.47 11.20 -9.06
CA GLN A 730 17.83 12.62 -9.10
C GLN A 730 18.24 13.11 -10.50
N ALA A 731 18.78 12.23 -11.36
CA ALA A 731 19.08 12.58 -12.75
C ALA A 731 17.79 12.83 -13.54
N GLU A 732 16.81 11.92 -13.46
CA GLU A 732 15.49 12.14 -14.06
C GLU A 732 14.79 13.37 -13.48
N HIS A 733 14.98 13.62 -12.19
CA HIS A 733 14.47 14.82 -11.52
C HIS A 733 15.09 16.12 -12.07
N THR A 734 16.38 16.08 -12.43
CA THR A 734 17.08 17.19 -13.09
C THR A 734 16.47 17.47 -14.46
N GLY A 735 16.14 16.42 -15.21
CA GLY A 735 15.39 16.53 -16.47
C GLY A 735 14.01 17.19 -16.28
N LEU A 736 13.23 16.79 -15.27
CA LEU A 736 11.93 17.41 -14.97
C LEU A 736 12.06 18.92 -14.70
N PHE A 737 13.08 19.32 -13.93
CA PHE A 737 13.35 20.73 -13.63
C PHE A 737 13.66 21.53 -14.91
N PHE A 738 14.46 20.96 -15.81
CA PHE A 738 14.90 21.66 -17.01
C PHE A 738 13.81 21.68 -18.09
N GLU A 739 13.00 20.62 -18.18
CA GLU A 739 11.78 20.59 -18.99
C GLU A 739 10.81 21.68 -18.53
N ALA A 740 10.53 21.78 -17.22
CA ALA A 740 9.61 22.76 -16.67
C ALA A 740 10.10 24.21 -16.80
N ALA A 741 11.41 24.44 -16.62
CA ALA A 741 11.99 25.78 -16.67
C ALA A 741 11.81 26.42 -18.06
N ASN A 742 12.23 25.74 -19.12
CA ASN A 742 12.31 26.33 -20.46
C ASN A 742 12.04 25.35 -21.62
N GLY A 743 11.57 24.13 -21.34
CA GLY A 743 11.31 23.12 -22.37
C GLY A 743 12.58 22.52 -22.97
N THR A 744 13.61 22.32 -22.13
CA THR A 744 14.87 21.66 -22.51
C THR A 744 14.60 20.38 -23.30
N LYS A 745 15.33 20.18 -24.39
CA LYS A 745 15.14 19.04 -25.30
C LYS A 745 16.03 17.88 -24.93
N PHE A 746 15.47 16.68 -24.89
CA PHE A 746 16.18 15.45 -24.55
C PHE A 746 16.74 14.76 -25.81
N VAL A 747 18.00 14.35 -25.78
CA VAL A 747 18.67 13.63 -26.87
C VAL A 747 19.31 12.37 -26.33
N GLY A 748 19.09 11.22 -26.98
CA GLY A 748 19.62 9.93 -26.54
C GLY A 748 18.55 8.85 -26.55
N ASN A 749 18.49 8.03 -25.50
CA ASN A 749 17.51 6.97 -25.33
C ASN A 749 16.72 7.13 -24.02
N PRO A 750 15.56 6.45 -23.88
CA PRO A 750 14.75 6.57 -22.67
C PRO A 750 15.52 6.23 -21.39
N THR A 751 15.23 6.99 -20.34
CA THR A 751 15.81 6.80 -19.00
C THR A 751 15.20 5.60 -18.28
N GLN A 752 15.58 5.37 -17.02
CA GLN A 752 15.13 4.18 -16.29
C GLN A 752 13.63 4.17 -15.96
N GLY A 753 13.03 5.33 -15.73
CA GLY A 753 11.66 5.45 -15.25
C GLY A 753 11.52 5.07 -13.79
N ALA A 754 12.42 5.59 -12.95
CA ALA A 754 12.45 5.32 -11.52
C ALA A 754 12.95 6.54 -10.75
N ASN A 755 12.00 7.37 -10.34
CA ASN A 755 12.25 8.57 -9.55
C ASN A 755 11.39 8.54 -8.29
N GLY A 756 11.92 9.08 -7.20
CA GLY A 756 11.30 8.94 -5.89
C GLY A 756 12.30 8.74 -4.78
N ASP A 757 11.84 9.01 -3.56
CA ASP A 757 12.61 8.73 -2.36
C ASP A 757 12.61 7.24 -2.07
N VAL A 758 13.76 6.71 -1.64
CA VAL A 758 13.91 5.30 -1.33
C VAL A 758 13.65 5.05 0.15
N THR A 759 12.94 3.96 0.45
CA THR A 759 12.83 3.39 1.79
C THR A 759 13.12 1.88 1.73
N ASN A 760 13.16 1.23 2.88
CA ASN A 760 13.45 -0.20 2.97
C ASN A 760 12.68 -0.89 4.10
N LEU A 761 12.40 -2.18 3.88
CA LEU A 761 11.86 -3.11 4.87
C LEU A 761 12.87 -4.22 5.18
N SER A 762 12.83 -4.73 6.40
CA SER A 762 13.58 -5.92 6.81
C SER A 762 12.70 -7.16 6.71
N LEU A 763 13.26 -8.27 6.23
CA LEU A 763 12.61 -9.58 6.12
C LEU A 763 13.46 -10.62 6.87
N PRO A 764 12.83 -11.71 7.38
CA PRO A 764 13.55 -12.81 8.02
C PRO A 764 14.77 -13.33 7.25
N GLY A 765 15.88 -13.50 7.96
CA GLY A 765 17.17 -13.96 7.41
C GLY A 765 18.15 -12.83 7.09
N GLY A 766 17.97 -11.65 7.69
CA GLY A 766 18.83 -10.49 7.47
C GLY A 766 18.74 -9.95 6.05
N ILE A 767 17.53 -10.01 5.49
CA ILE A 767 17.21 -9.55 4.14
C ILE A 767 16.65 -8.13 4.23
N TYR A 768 17.17 -7.22 3.40
CA TYR A 768 16.64 -5.86 3.26
C TYR A 768 16.17 -5.65 1.82
N VAL A 769 14.91 -5.26 1.67
CA VAL A 769 14.33 -4.91 0.36
C VAL A 769 14.13 -3.41 0.32
N HIS A 770 14.62 -2.79 -0.75
CA HIS A 770 14.47 -1.36 -1.02
C HIS A 770 13.37 -1.16 -2.07
N PHE A 771 12.69 -0.02 -2.01
CA PHE A 771 11.67 0.37 -2.98
C PHE A 771 11.44 1.88 -2.92
N SER A 772 10.79 2.44 -3.95
CA SER A 772 10.33 3.84 -3.95
C SER A 772 9.24 4.04 -2.89
N GLY A 773 9.50 4.82 -1.85
CA GLY A 773 8.53 5.18 -0.80
C GLY A 773 7.65 6.39 -1.16
N GLN A 774 8.12 7.23 -2.09
CA GLN A 774 7.39 8.39 -2.60
C GLN A 774 7.59 8.46 -4.10
N GLY A 775 6.52 8.66 -4.85
CA GLY A 775 6.54 8.69 -6.31
C GLY A 775 6.61 10.10 -6.90
N VAL A 776 7.09 10.21 -8.14
CA VAL A 776 7.33 11.44 -8.89
C VAL A 776 6.73 11.33 -10.30
N TRP A 777 5.99 12.36 -10.69
CA TRP A 777 5.41 12.54 -12.01
C TRP A 777 5.93 13.84 -12.63
N HIS A 778 5.76 13.99 -13.94
CA HIS A 778 5.95 15.27 -14.60
C HIS A 778 5.03 16.34 -13.97
N ALA A 779 5.41 17.62 -14.09
CA ALA A 779 4.65 18.74 -13.55
C ALA A 779 3.19 18.81 -14.04
N ASP A 780 2.91 18.27 -15.22
CA ASP A 780 1.59 18.21 -15.84
C ASP A 780 0.80 16.92 -15.51
N GLY A 781 1.36 16.05 -14.66
CA GLY A 781 0.76 14.79 -14.25
C GLY A 781 1.06 13.60 -15.17
N ARG A 782 1.84 13.77 -16.26
CA ARG A 782 2.29 12.63 -17.07
C ARG A 782 3.13 11.66 -16.24
N GLN A 783 2.97 10.37 -16.56
CA GLN A 783 3.68 9.27 -15.92
C GLN A 783 5.19 9.33 -16.21
N LEU A 784 6.00 9.15 -15.17
CA LEU A 784 7.45 8.96 -15.28
C LEU A 784 7.85 7.51 -14.94
N GLN A 785 7.34 6.98 -13.82
CA GLN A 785 7.59 5.59 -13.42
C GLN A 785 7.24 4.62 -14.55
N ARG A 786 8.11 3.64 -14.83
CA ARG A 786 7.95 2.65 -15.91
C ARG A 786 8.02 3.18 -17.35
N LEU A 787 8.29 4.47 -17.55
CA LEU A 787 8.52 5.04 -18.87
C LEU A 787 9.90 5.68 -18.95
N GLY A 788 10.25 6.48 -17.95
CA GLY A 788 11.39 7.38 -17.99
C GLY A 788 11.10 8.65 -18.80
N LEU A 789 12.02 9.61 -18.73
CA LEU A 789 12.09 10.70 -19.67
C LEU A 789 12.28 10.13 -21.07
N GLN A 790 11.45 10.60 -22.00
CA GLN A 790 11.53 10.20 -23.40
C GLN A 790 12.39 11.19 -24.18
N PRO A 791 13.29 10.73 -25.07
CA PRO A 791 14.08 11.62 -25.90
C PRO A 791 13.18 12.33 -26.93
N ASP A 792 13.38 13.63 -27.12
CA ASP A 792 12.82 14.36 -28.26
C ASP A 792 13.55 13.98 -29.57
N VAL A 793 14.84 13.62 -29.47
CA VAL A 793 15.67 13.15 -30.57
C VAL A 793 16.35 11.86 -30.15
N GLU A 794 15.89 10.76 -30.72
CA GLU A 794 16.47 9.45 -30.45
C GLU A 794 17.88 9.34 -31.03
N ALA A 795 18.82 8.85 -30.22
CA ALA A 795 20.20 8.59 -30.59
C ALA A 795 20.77 7.47 -29.71
N HIS A 796 21.50 6.54 -30.32
CA HIS A 796 22.10 5.40 -29.64
C HIS A 796 23.58 5.27 -30.01
N PRO A 797 24.45 4.87 -29.07
CA PRO A 797 25.81 4.47 -29.41
C PRO A 797 25.79 3.20 -30.28
N THR A 798 26.71 3.13 -31.26
CA THR A 798 26.89 1.92 -32.09
C THR A 798 28.17 1.20 -31.73
N LEU A 799 28.28 -0.10 -32.02
CA LEU A 799 29.54 -0.82 -31.84
C LEU A 799 30.67 -0.20 -32.67
N ALA A 800 30.34 0.23 -33.88
CA ALA A 800 31.29 0.92 -34.77
C ALA A 800 31.76 2.25 -34.19
N GLY A 801 30.85 3.05 -33.60
CA GLY A 801 31.19 4.31 -32.95
C GLY A 801 32.05 4.13 -31.71
N ILE A 802 31.70 3.17 -30.85
CA ILE A 802 32.50 2.84 -29.66
C ILE A 802 33.93 2.44 -30.07
N ARG A 803 34.07 1.58 -31.08
CA ARG A 803 35.38 1.19 -31.64
C ARG A 803 36.15 2.35 -32.26
N ALA A 804 35.45 3.36 -32.76
CA ALA A 804 36.02 4.57 -33.35
C ALA A 804 36.22 5.72 -32.35
N GLY A 805 35.88 5.53 -31.06
CA GLY A 805 35.93 6.59 -30.05
C GLY A 805 34.96 7.74 -30.31
N LYS A 806 33.83 7.48 -30.99
CA LYS A 806 32.79 8.47 -31.29
C LYS A 806 31.70 8.45 -30.24
N ASP A 807 31.15 9.64 -29.96
CA ASP A 807 29.96 9.81 -29.13
C ASP A 807 28.80 10.26 -30.03
N GLU A 808 28.08 9.30 -30.61
CA GLU A 808 27.02 9.60 -31.57
C GLU A 808 25.86 10.38 -30.96
N VAL A 809 25.63 10.25 -29.65
CA VAL A 809 24.57 10.96 -28.94
C VAL A 809 24.94 12.45 -28.80
N LEU A 810 26.17 12.75 -28.40
CA LEU A 810 26.67 14.13 -28.36
C LEU A 810 26.71 14.75 -29.76
N ASP A 811 27.21 14.01 -30.76
CA ASP A 811 27.24 14.46 -32.15
C ASP A 811 25.83 14.80 -32.65
N LYS A 812 24.84 13.95 -32.32
CA LYS A 812 23.43 14.19 -32.68
C LYS A 812 22.88 15.44 -32.01
N ALA A 813 23.21 15.68 -30.74
CA ALA A 813 22.79 16.89 -30.03
C ALA A 813 23.39 18.16 -30.64
N VAL A 814 24.68 18.16 -30.98
CA VAL A 814 25.33 19.27 -31.69
C VAL A 814 24.67 19.52 -33.04
N GLN A 815 24.37 18.47 -33.80
CA GLN A 815 23.65 18.58 -35.07
C GLN A 815 22.24 19.17 -34.90
N TYR A 816 21.50 18.70 -33.90
CA TYR A 816 20.15 19.20 -33.59
C TYR A 816 20.18 20.70 -33.27
N VAL A 817 21.09 21.12 -32.39
CA VAL A 817 21.27 22.54 -32.03
C VAL A 817 21.62 23.36 -33.28
N ALA A 818 22.57 22.92 -34.10
CA ALA A 818 22.98 23.63 -35.30
C ALA A 818 21.82 23.80 -36.30
N GLN A 819 20.96 22.78 -36.46
CA GLN A 819 19.77 22.86 -37.30
C GLN A 819 18.72 23.83 -36.73
N ALA A 820 18.48 23.77 -35.41
CA ALA A 820 17.54 24.65 -34.73
C ALA A 820 17.96 26.14 -34.82
N LEU A 821 19.25 26.44 -34.65
CA LEU A 821 19.79 27.79 -34.77
C LEU A 821 19.69 28.31 -36.21
N LYS A 822 19.97 27.46 -37.22
CA LYS A 822 19.77 27.81 -38.64
C LYS A 822 18.30 28.09 -38.96
N ALA A 823 17.37 27.33 -38.39
CA ALA A 823 15.94 27.54 -38.60
C ALA A 823 15.45 28.84 -37.94
N GLN A 824 16.01 29.19 -36.78
CA GLN A 824 15.72 30.46 -36.10
C GLN A 824 16.25 31.67 -36.87
N ALA A 825 17.47 31.58 -37.44
CA ALA A 825 18.04 32.67 -38.23
C ALA A 825 17.30 32.93 -39.57
N LYS A 826 16.45 32.00 -40.01
CA LYS A 826 15.60 32.13 -41.21
C LYS A 826 14.21 32.69 -40.93
N LYS A 827 13.79 32.75 -39.67
CA LYS A 827 12.52 33.37 -39.22
C LYS A 827 12.82 34.78 -38.75
#